data_AF-A0AAU1ECD7-F1
#
_entry.id   AF-A0AAU1ECD7-F1
#
_cell.length_a   1.000
_cell.length_b   1.000
_cell.length_c   1.000
_cell.angle_alpha   90.00
_cell.angle_beta   90.00
_cell.angle_gamma   90.00
#
_symmetry.space_group_name_H-M   'P 1'
#
loop_
_entity.id
_entity.type
_entity.pdbx_description
1 polymer ?
#
loop_
_entity_poly.entity_id
_entity_poly.type
_entity_poly.pdbx_seq_one_letter_code
_entity_poly.pdbx_strand_id
1 'polypeptide(L)'
;MRAHHSRRGLRLASALVAAGLCLSAAPQALAADDGDGAIKLTSAEARTLAAHVTLDAYGDDATRISPKPADQPQAAADGTGSAAESGGGSKLDDAATDADPTTKVTFTGTSALEGVRGMGATVPVGAKGDYFTLNSLGNVQRHTADGSPVWERTNASLYADWQVKPSRPWQTEPYPARILMGYNAVSPFSSTSDSGFSTGDLTGDGTDDLVFTASVGSSPYRPFTSPGSSLPTGTFVTVVDGRTGATLWSKLYNYASMVKIVDGTLLVADAPRMSLNSPAADTAKLTGTRFSYAGGKLTADATWTYDTQEAGEANWGDIQELGKGKVAVSWDRAETASVAPRGRTLALDLADGSVTWQTDSMLYSRQLRVDAARKRLVAVEQAESTDGVGYEIAAYDTRTGRRATLDSRTNVLPTALTIGDLTAKAGDEYAVAESSLDNNLWVNASTVRVLNGTDPSKVLWSNTAKRAADNFKDGASIWRLQMVDGRLVTAAQDDEKLDSAENPGGARLATLTVFTAKGEIGWQEKGLGASPMYQDVFADDRGTHVRVVDQTQNIRTYRLGNGKQESLTPLQADISHAKAVDLDKDGTSDVVMGGSSDGVWAYSGPSLVTGKPEKLWQATVPGAVTGIETGDVNGDGRPEVVVAADTAVVVLNGRTGKTLATIDGGGRFVRSVRLADLDGDGELDILVPTNSLDAYYGDGHKLWSYTAPESAGDVVFTDPSSGDGRVYASYTSVDAINLDKPAVAAVALNARTGKAKWDVVPTAPADSTDGVVHAAVPNDGVFASKEIPYAGGHAVAYVWEIMAHAGADAADGNSMFNYVEIRDGRTGEVLHGATAGGLWTHHGFFTGNGSLYEAGAASYRRYSGEGTTDSMVFTIPTALGGGLATGPGGRELLIGAVEGGVYAFDPSVFDTAEGTYAPALGSSTVAGGGEMLAADLDGDGVTEVLSLNTDETTSDRMAESIGGRFLTQDNALHQVVTFKLS
;
A
#
# COMPACT_ATOMS: atom_id res chain seq x y z
N MET A 1 -75.43 36.16 -0.05
CA MET A 1 -75.52 35.78 -1.48
C MET A 1 -74.41 36.51 -2.22
N ARG A 2 -73.49 35.92 -2.98
CA ARG A 2 -73.35 34.59 -3.60
C ARG A 2 -71.98 34.00 -3.24
N ALA A 3 -71.91 32.69 -3.08
CA ALA A 3 -70.68 31.93 -2.84
C ALA A 3 -70.19 31.28 -4.13
N HIS A 4 -68.89 31.38 -4.42
CA HIS A 4 -68.16 30.48 -5.30
C HIS A 4 -66.82 30.16 -4.66
N HIS A 5 -66.54 28.87 -4.45
CA HIS A 5 -65.26 28.36 -3.95
C HIS A 5 -64.22 28.37 -5.08
N SER A 6 -62.99 28.85 -4.81
CA SER A 6 -61.85 28.72 -5.73
C SER A 6 -60.64 28.09 -5.06
N ARG A 7 -60.04 27.14 -5.78
CA ARG A 7 -58.91 26.27 -5.45
C ARG A 7 -57.68 27.02 -4.90
N ARG A 8 -57.29 26.71 -3.66
CA ARG A 8 -55.94 26.93 -3.11
C ARG A 8 -55.29 25.55 -2.96
N GLY A 9 -54.37 25.22 -3.85
CA GLY A 9 -53.67 23.94 -3.86
C GLY A 9 -52.83 23.80 -5.12
N LEU A 10 -51.95 24.78 -5.37
CA LEU A 10 -50.87 24.72 -6.37
C LEU A 10 -50.08 26.05 -6.25
N ARG A 11 -49.17 26.14 -5.27
CA ARG A 11 -48.11 27.18 -5.18
C ARG A 11 -47.08 26.98 -4.07
N LEU A 12 -47.21 25.95 -3.23
CA LEU A 12 -46.16 25.58 -2.25
C LEU A 12 -45.27 24.39 -2.68
N ALA A 13 -45.61 23.66 -3.74
CA ALA A 13 -44.81 22.52 -4.21
C ALA A 13 -43.72 22.89 -5.23
N SER A 14 -43.68 24.12 -5.74
CA SER A 14 -42.69 24.58 -6.72
C SER A 14 -41.66 25.57 -6.15
N ALA A 15 -41.72 25.88 -4.85
CA ALA A 15 -40.71 26.69 -4.14
C ALA A 15 -39.69 25.85 -3.36
N LEU A 16 -39.95 24.54 -3.17
CA LEU A 16 -39.04 23.62 -2.47
C LEU A 16 -38.21 22.72 -3.40
N VAL A 17 -38.41 22.81 -4.73
CA VAL A 17 -37.56 22.12 -5.73
C VAL A 17 -36.58 23.08 -6.41
N ALA A 18 -36.72 24.40 -6.20
CA ALA A 18 -35.82 25.42 -6.77
C ALA A 18 -34.82 26.03 -5.75
N ALA A 19 -34.88 25.60 -4.48
CA ALA A 19 -33.94 26.04 -3.43
C ALA A 19 -32.75 25.07 -3.23
N GLY A 20 -32.70 23.96 -3.97
CA GLY A 20 -31.58 22.99 -3.95
C GLY A 20 -30.56 23.16 -5.07
N LEU A 21 -30.67 24.19 -5.92
CA LEU A 21 -29.89 24.30 -7.16
C LEU A 21 -29.30 25.69 -7.45
N CYS A 22 -29.28 26.61 -6.49
CA CYS A 22 -28.64 27.94 -6.62
C CYS A 22 -28.08 28.43 -5.27
N LEU A 23 -27.12 27.70 -4.70
CA LEU A 23 -26.16 28.24 -3.73
C LEU A 23 -24.87 28.61 -4.49
N SER A 24 -25.00 29.50 -5.47
CA SER A 24 -23.88 30.20 -6.09
C SER A 24 -23.70 31.53 -5.35
N ALA A 25 -22.50 31.75 -4.83
CA ALA A 25 -22.07 32.87 -3.98
C ALA A 25 -22.38 32.74 -2.47
N ALA A 26 -21.76 31.75 -1.82
CA ALA A 26 -21.32 31.97 -0.44
C ALA A 26 -20.09 32.91 -0.47
N PRO A 27 -19.97 33.90 0.43
CA PRO A 27 -18.74 34.64 0.62
C PRO A 27 -17.60 33.66 0.91
N GLN A 28 -16.43 34.00 0.41
CA GLN A 28 -15.19 33.27 0.59
C GLN A 28 -14.91 32.99 2.08
N ALA A 29 -14.21 31.89 2.34
CA ALA A 29 -13.63 31.50 3.63
C ALA A 29 -13.71 32.57 4.73
N LEU A 30 -14.77 32.53 5.53
CA LEU A 30 -14.84 33.19 6.84
C LEU A 30 -14.77 32.10 7.90
N ALA A 31 -13.55 31.67 8.17
CA ALA A 31 -13.11 31.32 9.51
C ALA A 31 -11.99 32.32 9.84
N ALA A 32 -12.40 33.53 10.20
CA ALA A 32 -11.52 34.55 10.76
C ALA A 32 -12.31 35.26 11.85
N ASP A 33 -11.99 34.96 13.11
CA ASP A 33 -12.23 35.89 14.20
C ASP A 33 -11.47 37.19 13.88
N ASP A 34 -12.19 38.31 13.74
CA ASP A 34 -11.83 39.72 13.88
C ASP A 34 -10.34 40.18 13.73
N GLY A 35 -9.60 39.63 12.78
CA GLY A 35 -8.28 40.10 12.37
C GLY A 35 -8.09 39.99 10.87
N ASP A 36 -8.15 41.10 10.14
CA ASP A 36 -7.98 41.21 8.67
C ASP A 36 -6.55 40.86 8.15
N GLY A 37 -5.75 40.08 8.89
CA GLY A 37 -4.36 39.75 8.57
C GLY A 37 -4.16 38.34 8.01
N ALA A 38 -3.06 38.13 7.28
CA ALA A 38 -2.60 36.79 6.93
C ALA A 38 -2.19 36.02 8.20
N ILE A 39 -2.53 34.73 8.29
CA ILE A 39 -2.10 33.82 9.36
C ILE A 39 -0.58 33.77 9.32
N LYS A 40 0.07 34.08 10.45
CA LYS A 40 1.53 33.98 10.59
C LYS A 40 1.86 32.81 11.49
N LEU A 41 2.66 31.88 10.99
CA LEU A 41 3.05 30.69 11.73
C LEU A 41 4.39 30.91 12.41
N THR A 42 4.57 30.34 13.60
CA THR A 42 5.90 30.08 14.13
C THR A 42 6.62 29.03 13.27
N SER A 43 7.94 28.97 13.32
CA SER A 43 8.71 27.92 12.60
C SER A 43 8.37 26.49 13.09
N ALA A 44 7.79 26.34 14.29
CA ALA A 44 7.30 25.06 14.78
C ALA A 44 5.94 24.69 14.15
N GLU A 45 5.01 25.64 14.11
CA GLU A 45 3.71 25.47 13.44
C GLU A 45 3.87 25.22 11.94
N ALA A 46 4.77 25.94 11.25
CA ALA A 46 5.04 25.73 9.84
C ALA A 46 5.60 24.32 9.55
N ARG A 47 6.50 23.82 10.41
CA ARG A 47 7.02 22.43 10.30
C ARG A 47 5.94 21.39 10.57
N THR A 48 5.07 21.64 11.56
CA THR A 48 3.94 20.76 11.87
C THR A 48 3.00 20.70 10.67
N LEU A 49 2.56 21.86 10.18
CA LEU A 49 1.72 22.00 8.99
C LEU A 49 2.34 21.33 7.75
N ALA A 50 3.65 21.48 7.52
CA ALA A 50 4.32 20.83 6.41
C ALA A 50 4.37 19.30 6.53
N ALA A 51 4.36 18.74 7.74
CA ALA A 51 4.39 17.29 7.96
C ALA A 51 3.03 16.63 7.65
N HIS A 52 1.91 17.27 8.02
CA HIS A 52 0.58 16.71 7.75
C HIS A 52 -0.04 17.16 6.43
N VAL A 53 0.26 18.37 5.92
CA VAL A 53 -0.16 18.84 4.57
C VAL A 53 0.84 18.42 3.49
N THR A 54 1.05 17.12 3.41
CA THR A 54 1.77 16.46 2.30
C THR A 54 1.06 15.18 1.92
N LEU A 55 1.46 14.56 0.82
CA LEU A 55 1.06 13.20 0.50
C LEU A 55 2.14 12.23 0.99
N ASP A 56 1.73 11.12 1.59
CA ASP A 56 2.65 10.05 1.89
C ASP A 56 2.92 9.24 0.61
N ALA A 57 3.90 9.70 -0.16
CA ALA A 57 4.28 9.03 -1.39
C ALA A 57 4.91 7.65 -1.13
N TYR A 58 5.50 7.42 0.05
CA TYR A 58 6.35 6.26 0.33
C TYR A 58 5.71 5.25 1.28
N GLY A 59 4.58 5.57 1.91
CA GLY A 59 3.86 4.69 2.83
C GLY A 59 4.54 4.53 4.18
N ASP A 60 5.43 5.46 4.57
CA ASP A 60 6.27 5.37 5.77
C ASP A 60 5.93 6.38 6.87
N ASP A 61 4.86 7.17 6.70
CA ASP A 61 4.43 8.16 7.70
C ASP A 61 3.52 7.57 8.78
N ALA A 62 4.15 6.92 9.76
CA ALA A 62 3.48 6.37 10.94
C ALA A 62 2.67 7.41 11.75
N THR A 63 2.93 8.72 11.58
CA THR A 63 2.24 9.77 12.34
C THR A 63 0.81 10.03 11.86
N ARG A 64 0.50 9.71 10.59
CA ARG A 64 -0.85 9.86 10.02
C ARG A 64 -1.83 8.83 10.53
N ILE A 65 -1.32 7.65 10.83
CA ILE A 65 -2.12 6.45 11.05
C ILE A 65 -2.40 6.20 12.52
N SER A 66 -1.82 7.00 13.42
CA SER A 66 -2.10 6.91 14.85
C SER A 66 -3.61 7.06 15.10
N PRO A 67 -4.30 5.98 15.54
CA PRO A 67 -5.65 6.08 16.02
C PRO A 67 -5.63 7.02 17.23
N LYS A 68 -6.76 7.68 17.50
CA LYS A 68 -6.95 8.42 18.75
C LYS A 68 -6.46 7.53 19.91
N PRO A 69 -5.59 8.00 20.83
CA PRO A 69 -5.25 7.21 21.99
C PRO A 69 -6.52 6.96 22.78
N ALA A 70 -7.03 5.73 22.73
CA ALA A 70 -7.76 5.20 23.86
C ALA A 70 -6.74 5.04 24.99
N ASP A 71 -7.10 5.41 26.22
CA ASP A 71 -6.26 5.26 27.40
C ASP A 71 -5.87 3.78 27.59
N GLN A 72 -4.81 3.32 26.93
CA GLN A 72 -4.20 2.02 27.18
C GLN A 72 -2.87 2.21 27.94
N PRO A 73 -2.64 1.44 29.01
CA PRO A 73 -1.41 1.49 29.76
C PRO A 73 -0.23 1.02 28.91
N GLN A 74 0.79 1.85 28.92
CA GLN A 74 2.05 1.68 28.22
C GLN A 74 2.82 0.46 28.76
N ALA A 75 2.87 -0.64 28.01
CA ALA A 75 3.76 -1.75 28.31
C ALA A 75 5.20 -1.35 27.97
N ALA A 76 6.06 -1.35 29.00
CA ALA A 76 7.45 -0.96 28.88
C ALA A 76 8.25 -2.02 28.11
N ALA A 77 8.73 -1.66 26.93
CA ALA A 77 9.83 -2.35 26.28
C ALA A 77 11.14 -1.93 26.96
N ASP A 78 11.78 -2.84 27.69
CA ASP A 78 13.23 -2.82 27.92
C ASP A 78 13.70 -4.17 28.49
N GLY A 79 14.55 -4.85 27.73
CA GLY A 79 15.08 -6.17 28.10
C GLY A 79 16.24 -6.61 27.23
N THR A 80 17.32 -5.84 27.19
CA THR A 80 18.59 -6.28 26.60
C THR A 80 19.24 -7.32 27.53
N GLY A 81 19.23 -8.59 27.13
CA GLY A 81 19.88 -9.68 27.86
C GLY A 81 20.80 -10.49 26.96
N SER A 82 22.12 -10.28 27.05
CA SER A 82 23.11 -11.16 26.41
C SER A 82 23.18 -12.49 27.16
N ALA A 83 22.93 -13.61 26.50
CA ALA A 83 23.15 -14.94 27.09
C ALA A 83 24.55 -15.46 26.70
N ALA A 84 25.36 -15.73 27.72
CA ALA A 84 26.65 -16.39 27.61
C ALA A 84 26.47 -17.92 27.57
N GLU A 85 27.25 -18.57 26.72
CA GLU A 85 27.33 -20.03 26.58
C GLU A 85 27.79 -20.70 27.89
N SER A 86 27.14 -21.81 28.28
CA SER A 86 27.76 -22.80 29.15
C SER A 86 27.40 -24.20 28.69
N GLY A 87 28.43 -24.97 28.35
CA GLY A 87 28.33 -26.35 27.91
C GLY A 87 28.20 -27.33 29.08
N GLY A 88 27.49 -28.43 28.81
CA GLY A 88 27.41 -29.59 29.69
C GLY A 88 26.75 -30.74 28.95
N GLY A 89 27.56 -31.62 28.37
CA GLY A 89 27.08 -32.79 27.64
C GLY A 89 26.67 -33.92 28.58
N SER A 90 25.70 -34.72 28.13
CA SER A 90 25.55 -36.11 28.56
C SER A 90 25.00 -36.94 27.39
N LYS A 91 25.71 -38.03 27.07
CA LYS A 91 25.37 -39.01 26.04
C LYS A 91 24.28 -39.97 26.51
N LEU A 92 23.42 -40.39 25.59
CA LEU A 92 22.87 -41.76 25.54
C LEU A 92 22.75 -42.19 24.07
N ASP A 93 23.07 -43.47 23.83
CA ASP A 93 23.35 -44.07 22.51
C ASP A 93 22.11 -44.65 21.81
N ASP A 94 22.15 -44.54 20.47
CA ASP A 94 21.72 -45.42 19.36
C ASP A 94 20.29 -46.02 19.28
N ALA A 95 19.50 -45.61 18.27
CA ALA A 95 19.51 -46.24 16.93
C ALA A 95 18.29 -45.85 16.05
N ALA A 96 18.54 -45.10 14.97
CA ALA A 96 17.94 -45.20 13.63
C ALA A 96 18.72 -44.23 12.73
N THR A 97 18.79 -44.46 11.42
CA THR A 97 19.50 -43.58 10.47
C THR A 97 18.73 -42.29 10.20
N ASP A 98 18.46 -41.53 11.26
CA ASP A 98 17.90 -40.19 11.22
C ASP A 98 19.05 -39.19 11.36
N ALA A 99 19.04 -38.12 10.58
CA ALA A 99 19.99 -37.04 10.75
C ALA A 99 19.92 -36.55 12.21
N ASP A 100 21.08 -36.31 12.85
CA ASP A 100 21.17 -35.79 14.21
C ASP A 100 20.22 -34.58 14.35
N PRO A 101 19.29 -34.54 15.32
CA PRO A 101 18.30 -33.47 15.48
C PRO A 101 18.95 -32.10 15.68
N THR A 102 20.25 -32.04 16.02
CA THR A 102 21.02 -30.80 16.11
C THR A 102 21.66 -30.36 14.80
N THR A 103 21.55 -31.17 13.73
CA THR A 103 22.10 -30.88 12.40
C THR A 103 21.46 -29.61 11.85
N LYS A 104 22.28 -28.62 11.52
CA LYS A 104 21.82 -27.34 10.98
C LYS A 104 21.13 -27.50 9.62
N VAL A 105 20.14 -26.65 9.35
CA VAL A 105 19.46 -26.51 8.05
C VAL A 105 19.99 -25.24 7.40
N THR A 106 20.34 -25.30 6.12
CA THR A 106 20.68 -24.10 5.35
C THR A 106 19.51 -23.70 4.47
N PHE A 107 19.11 -22.44 4.52
CA PHE A 107 18.17 -21.83 3.57
C PHE A 107 18.97 -21.19 2.44
N THR A 108 18.86 -21.73 1.22
CA THR A 108 19.50 -21.16 0.03
C THR A 108 18.46 -20.47 -0.83
N GLY A 109 18.50 -19.14 -0.90
CA GLY A 109 17.60 -18.36 -1.75
C GLY A 109 17.84 -18.64 -3.23
N THR A 110 16.82 -19.07 -3.97
CA THR A 110 16.91 -19.46 -5.39
C THR A 110 16.33 -18.43 -6.34
N SER A 111 15.14 -17.90 -6.00
CA SER A 111 14.46 -16.83 -6.74
C SER A 111 13.90 -15.79 -5.79
N ALA A 112 13.77 -14.57 -6.30
CA ALA A 112 13.04 -13.49 -5.65
C ALA A 112 12.11 -12.80 -6.65
N LEU A 113 10.87 -12.55 -6.24
CA LEU A 113 9.87 -11.79 -6.97
C LEU A 113 9.56 -10.53 -6.17
N GLU A 114 10.09 -9.38 -6.60
CA GLU A 114 9.91 -8.11 -5.89
C GLU A 114 8.49 -7.57 -6.08
N GLY A 115 7.89 -7.08 -5.00
CA GLY A 115 6.57 -6.46 -4.99
C GLY A 115 6.65 -4.98 -5.36
N VAL A 116 5.70 -4.50 -6.15
CA VAL A 116 5.52 -3.07 -6.45
C VAL A 116 4.88 -2.36 -5.27
N ARG A 117 5.50 -1.27 -4.79
CA ARG A 117 4.98 -0.47 -3.66
C ARG A 117 5.09 1.03 -3.85
N GLY A 118 4.34 1.76 -3.03
CA GLY A 118 4.35 3.21 -2.98
C GLY A 118 3.49 3.86 -4.09
N MET A 119 3.40 5.19 -4.05
CA MET A 119 2.59 5.94 -4.99
C MET A 119 3.07 5.75 -6.44
N GLY A 120 2.13 5.43 -7.33
CA GLY A 120 2.43 5.21 -8.75
C GLY A 120 2.08 6.40 -9.65
N ALA A 121 2.88 6.60 -10.69
CA ALA A 121 2.63 7.53 -11.79
C ALA A 121 2.78 6.83 -13.13
N THR A 122 1.98 7.25 -14.13
CA THR A 122 2.17 6.82 -15.53
C THR A 122 2.71 7.96 -16.38
N VAL A 123 3.57 7.60 -17.35
CA VAL A 123 4.12 8.55 -18.33
C VAL A 123 3.95 7.98 -19.74
N PRO A 124 3.34 8.69 -20.70
CA PRO A 124 3.16 8.20 -22.06
C PRO A 124 4.47 7.88 -22.78
N VAL A 125 4.43 6.86 -23.65
CA VAL A 125 5.50 6.52 -24.60
C VAL A 125 4.96 6.69 -26.01
N GLY A 126 5.29 7.83 -26.64
CA GLY A 126 4.76 8.17 -27.96
C GLY A 126 3.23 8.30 -27.99
N ALA A 127 2.64 8.13 -29.18
CA ALA A 127 1.23 8.44 -29.44
C ALA A 127 0.28 7.22 -29.45
N LYS A 128 0.77 6.01 -29.17
CA LYS A 128 -0.02 4.77 -29.31
C LYS A 128 -0.69 4.31 -28.02
N GLY A 129 -0.54 5.06 -26.93
CA GLY A 129 -1.10 4.72 -25.62
C GLY A 129 -0.20 3.84 -24.75
N ASP A 130 0.96 3.39 -25.25
CA ASP A 130 2.04 2.79 -24.45
C ASP A 130 2.49 3.75 -23.34
N TYR A 131 3.02 3.21 -22.24
CA TYR A 131 3.36 4.01 -21.08
C TYR A 131 4.43 3.36 -20.20
N PHE A 132 5.18 4.21 -19.50
CA PHE A 132 5.94 3.82 -18.33
C PHE A 132 5.08 3.89 -17.08
N THR A 133 5.42 3.06 -16.10
CA THR A 133 4.97 3.18 -14.71
C THR A 133 6.19 3.44 -13.83
N LEU A 134 6.06 4.38 -12.91
CA LEU A 134 7.05 4.64 -11.87
C LEU A 134 6.35 4.57 -10.53
N ASN A 135 6.88 3.75 -9.63
CA ASN A 135 6.42 3.63 -8.27
C ASN A 135 7.46 4.23 -7.32
N SER A 136 7.02 5.00 -6.35
CA SER A 136 7.90 5.78 -5.47
C SER A 136 8.91 4.92 -4.69
N LEU A 137 8.66 3.62 -4.51
CA LEU A 137 9.56 2.67 -3.88
C LEU A 137 10.39 1.83 -4.88
N GLY A 138 10.62 2.34 -6.10
CA GLY A 138 11.76 1.94 -6.92
C GLY A 138 11.43 1.11 -8.17
N ASN A 139 10.24 0.52 -8.27
CA ASN A 139 9.86 -0.23 -9.47
C ASN A 139 9.58 0.72 -10.65
N VAL A 140 10.16 0.38 -11.81
CA VAL A 140 9.98 1.10 -13.07
C VAL A 140 9.68 0.09 -14.16
N GLN A 141 8.56 0.26 -14.87
CA GLN A 141 8.15 -0.69 -15.91
C GLN A 141 7.69 0.03 -17.17
N ARG A 142 7.64 -0.71 -18.28
CA ARG A 142 6.95 -0.28 -19.50
C ARG A 142 5.85 -1.25 -19.84
N HIS A 143 4.70 -0.70 -20.22
CA HIS A 143 3.55 -1.43 -20.72
C HIS A 143 3.17 -0.96 -22.12
N THR A 144 2.61 -1.87 -22.91
CA THR A 144 1.91 -1.48 -24.13
C THR A 144 0.54 -0.88 -23.79
N ALA A 145 -0.13 -0.27 -24.77
CA ALA A 145 -1.43 0.37 -24.58
C ALA A 145 -2.53 -0.53 -23.95
N ASP A 146 -2.45 -1.85 -24.13
CA ASP A 146 -3.39 -2.81 -23.55
C ASP A 146 -3.03 -3.28 -22.13
N GLY A 147 -1.92 -2.78 -21.58
CA GLY A 147 -1.40 -3.13 -20.25
C GLY A 147 -0.36 -4.25 -20.25
N SER A 148 -0.12 -4.91 -21.38
CA SER A 148 0.88 -5.97 -21.47
C SER A 148 2.28 -5.46 -21.10
N PRO A 149 3.02 -6.16 -20.22
CA PRO A 149 4.37 -5.74 -19.83
C PRO A 149 5.35 -5.89 -21.01
N VAL A 150 6.25 -4.91 -21.15
CA VAL A 150 7.34 -4.91 -22.14
C VAL A 150 8.66 -5.23 -21.45
N TRP A 151 8.95 -4.55 -20.34
CA TRP A 151 10.11 -4.77 -19.49
C TRP A 151 9.85 -4.20 -18.09
N GLU A 152 10.61 -4.66 -17.11
CA GLU A 152 10.57 -4.20 -15.72
C GLU A 152 11.99 -4.02 -15.17
N ARG A 153 12.16 -3.00 -14.32
CA ARG A 153 13.32 -2.75 -13.48
C ARG A 153 12.88 -2.72 -12.03
N THR A 154 13.38 -3.68 -11.26
CA THR A 154 13.21 -3.78 -9.81
C THR A 154 14.34 -3.09 -9.05
N ASN A 155 14.19 -2.87 -7.75
CA ASN A 155 15.28 -2.38 -6.89
C ASN A 155 16.51 -3.26 -7.03
N ALA A 156 16.35 -4.59 -6.95
CA ALA A 156 17.48 -5.51 -7.12
C ALA A 156 18.27 -5.26 -8.42
N SER A 157 17.56 -5.06 -9.54
CA SER A 157 18.19 -4.79 -10.84
C SER A 157 18.89 -3.42 -10.89
N LEU A 158 18.33 -2.40 -10.23
CA LEU A 158 18.88 -1.05 -10.22
C LEU A 158 20.12 -0.96 -9.31
N TYR A 159 20.05 -1.55 -8.12
CA TYR A 159 21.18 -1.65 -7.20
C TYR A 159 22.37 -2.41 -7.82
N ALA A 160 22.10 -3.43 -8.64
CA ALA A 160 23.13 -4.14 -9.40
C ALA A 160 23.82 -3.22 -10.42
N ASP A 161 23.05 -2.46 -11.20
CA ASP A 161 23.60 -1.52 -12.19
C ASP A 161 24.40 -0.39 -11.54
N TRP A 162 23.87 0.17 -10.45
CA TRP A 162 24.54 1.19 -9.65
C TRP A 162 25.70 0.66 -8.82
N GLN A 163 25.82 -0.67 -8.70
CA GLN A 163 26.84 -1.37 -7.90
C GLN A 163 26.87 -0.89 -6.45
N VAL A 164 25.69 -0.69 -5.86
CA VAL A 164 25.53 -0.25 -4.47
C VAL A 164 26.00 -1.36 -3.53
N LYS A 165 27.00 -1.07 -2.71
CA LYS A 165 27.51 -1.99 -1.69
C LYS A 165 27.40 -1.38 -0.30
N PRO A 166 26.75 -2.03 0.67
CA PRO A 166 26.64 -1.49 2.02
C PRO A 166 28.02 -1.27 2.63
N SER A 167 28.22 -0.12 3.26
CA SER A 167 29.46 0.19 3.98
C SER A 167 29.52 -0.49 5.35
N ARG A 168 28.36 -0.91 5.88
CA ARG A 168 28.22 -1.56 7.19
C ARG A 168 27.76 -3.01 6.99
N PRO A 169 28.57 -4.02 7.37
CA PRO A 169 28.27 -5.42 7.09
C PRO A 169 27.06 -5.96 7.88
N TRP A 170 26.62 -5.29 8.94
CA TRP A 170 25.43 -5.66 9.72
C TRP A 170 24.13 -4.97 9.23
N GLN A 171 24.19 -4.06 8.25
CA GLN A 171 23.01 -3.42 7.63
C GLN A 171 22.86 -3.94 6.19
N THR A 172 22.51 -5.21 6.06
CA THR A 172 22.46 -5.92 4.77
C THR A 172 21.23 -5.57 3.94
N GLU A 173 20.07 -5.36 4.56
CA GLU A 173 18.82 -4.96 3.91
C GLU A 173 19.03 -3.75 2.99
N PRO A 174 18.78 -3.84 1.68
CA PRO A 174 18.98 -2.73 0.77
C PRO A 174 18.06 -1.55 1.04
N TYR A 175 16.82 -1.84 1.50
CA TYR A 175 15.68 -0.93 1.50
C TYR A 175 15.31 -0.45 0.08
N PRO A 176 14.04 -0.12 -0.19
CA PRO A 176 13.65 0.41 -1.49
C PRO A 176 14.36 1.73 -1.81
N ALA A 177 14.80 1.89 -3.06
CA ALA A 177 15.23 3.17 -3.58
C ALA A 177 14.00 4.06 -3.77
N ARG A 178 14.06 5.28 -3.23
CA ARG A 178 12.92 6.20 -3.24
C ARG A 178 12.94 7.05 -4.49
N ILE A 179 12.07 6.80 -5.46
CA ILE A 179 11.93 7.67 -6.63
C ILE A 179 11.33 8.99 -6.16
N LEU A 180 12.07 10.10 -6.36
CA LEU A 180 11.65 11.40 -5.84
C LEU A 180 10.40 11.87 -6.57
N MET A 181 9.32 12.03 -5.83
CA MET A 181 8.05 12.52 -6.35
C MET A 181 7.22 13.09 -5.19
N GLY A 182 6.30 14.00 -5.50
CA GLY A 182 5.42 14.61 -4.52
C GLY A 182 5.29 16.11 -4.72
N TYR A 183 4.47 16.74 -3.88
CA TYR A 183 4.43 18.19 -3.75
C TYR A 183 4.04 18.56 -2.33
N ASN A 184 4.84 19.40 -1.66
CA ASN A 184 4.49 19.94 -0.35
C ASN A 184 4.02 21.39 -0.50
N ALA A 185 2.77 21.66 -0.14
CA ALA A 185 2.16 22.97 -0.32
C ALA A 185 2.57 24.01 0.73
N VAL A 186 3.46 23.67 1.68
CA VAL A 186 3.90 24.54 2.79
C VAL A 186 5.37 24.87 2.65
N SER A 187 6.21 23.86 2.40
CA SER A 187 7.67 24.01 2.37
C SER A 187 8.29 23.51 1.05
N PRO A 188 9.02 24.37 0.31
CA PRO A 188 9.88 23.95 -0.81
C PRO A 188 11.00 22.99 -0.43
N PHE A 189 11.34 22.97 0.85
CA PHE A 189 12.52 22.27 1.39
C PHE A 189 12.11 20.93 2.04
N SER A 190 10.92 20.42 1.72
CA SER A 190 10.54 19.06 2.09
C SER A 190 11.05 18.07 1.03
N SER A 191 11.49 16.89 1.47
CA SER A 191 11.83 15.75 0.59
C SER A 191 10.63 15.16 -0.16
N THR A 192 9.43 15.69 0.09
CA THR A 192 8.19 15.36 -0.64
C THR A 192 7.80 16.48 -1.61
N SER A 193 8.70 17.42 -1.92
CA SER A 193 8.46 18.54 -2.84
C SER A 193 9.31 18.44 -4.12
N ASP A 194 9.49 17.24 -4.64
CA ASP A 194 10.43 16.93 -5.72
C ASP A 194 9.75 16.41 -7.01
N SER A 195 10.45 16.54 -8.14
CA SER A 195 9.95 16.14 -9.47
C SER A 195 11.00 15.30 -10.20
N GLY A 196 11.05 14.02 -9.85
CA GLY A 196 12.17 13.14 -10.15
C GLY A 196 12.11 12.38 -11.47
N PHE A 197 11.24 12.69 -12.45
CA PHE A 197 11.22 11.95 -13.71
C PHE A 197 10.80 12.76 -14.94
N SER A 198 11.29 12.34 -16.11
CA SER A 198 10.97 12.91 -17.41
C SER A 198 11.22 11.90 -18.53
N THR A 199 10.64 12.11 -19.69
CA THR A 199 10.90 11.30 -20.90
C THR A 199 11.47 12.13 -22.04
N GLY A 200 12.14 11.46 -22.98
CA GLY A 200 12.57 12.01 -24.26
C GLY A 200 13.56 11.08 -24.97
N ASP A 201 13.54 11.07 -26.30
CA ASP A 201 14.42 10.24 -27.13
C ASP A 201 15.88 10.72 -27.10
N LEU A 202 16.70 10.13 -26.22
CA LEU A 202 18.14 10.40 -26.10
C LEU A 202 18.98 9.45 -26.95
N THR A 203 18.43 8.30 -27.34
CA THR A 203 19.10 7.32 -28.22
C THR A 203 18.96 7.64 -29.71
N GLY A 204 17.95 8.43 -30.08
CA GLY A 204 17.58 8.74 -31.47
C GLY A 204 16.89 7.58 -32.19
N ASP A 205 16.32 6.63 -31.45
CA ASP A 205 15.69 5.42 -32.00
C ASP A 205 14.19 5.58 -32.30
N GLY A 206 13.61 6.74 -31.94
CA GLY A 206 12.21 7.07 -32.12
C GLY A 206 11.29 6.63 -30.98
N THR A 207 11.83 6.01 -29.93
CA THR A 207 11.14 5.72 -28.66
C THR A 207 11.67 6.66 -27.59
N ASP A 208 10.79 7.31 -26.84
CA ASP A 208 11.24 8.13 -25.72
C ASP A 208 11.91 7.25 -24.66
N ASP A 209 13.10 7.66 -24.21
CA ASP A 209 13.78 7.09 -23.05
C ASP A 209 13.21 7.69 -21.77
N LEU A 210 13.38 6.99 -20.65
CA LEU A 210 12.95 7.47 -19.33
C LEU A 210 14.17 7.88 -18.52
N VAL A 211 14.15 9.09 -17.97
CA VAL A 211 15.05 9.49 -16.88
C VAL A 211 14.26 9.55 -15.59
N PHE A 212 14.83 9.01 -14.52
CA PHE A 212 14.30 9.15 -13.17
C PHE A 212 15.40 9.35 -12.12
N THR A 213 15.02 9.89 -10.97
CA THR A 213 15.88 10.06 -9.81
C THR A 213 15.45 9.11 -8.69
N ALA A 214 16.40 8.54 -7.95
CA ALA A 214 16.10 7.63 -6.85
C ALA A 214 17.06 7.87 -5.67
N SER A 215 16.52 8.23 -4.50
CA SER A 215 17.27 8.38 -3.25
C SER A 215 17.62 7.03 -2.66
N VAL A 216 18.88 6.84 -2.29
CA VAL A 216 19.42 5.61 -1.72
C VAL A 216 20.17 5.93 -0.43
N GLY A 217 19.91 5.13 0.61
CA GLY A 217 20.63 5.16 1.87
C GLY A 217 20.30 6.33 2.80
N SER A 218 19.37 7.22 2.44
CA SER A 218 18.96 8.36 3.27
C SER A 218 17.82 8.04 4.25
N SER A 219 16.86 7.21 3.82
CA SER A 219 15.69 6.85 4.63
C SER A 219 15.28 5.38 4.37
N PRO A 220 15.58 4.46 5.31
CA PRO A 220 16.38 4.68 6.51
C PRO A 220 17.86 4.94 6.20
N TYR A 221 18.60 5.49 7.17
CA TYR A 221 20.02 5.76 6.99
C TYR A 221 20.84 4.47 6.83
N ARG A 222 21.35 4.24 5.62
CA ARG A 222 22.19 3.10 5.26
C ARG A 222 23.32 3.56 4.32
N PRO A 223 24.52 3.83 4.85
CA PRO A 223 25.61 4.31 4.02
C PRO A 223 26.13 3.20 3.09
N PHE A 224 26.48 3.56 1.86
CA PHE A 224 26.97 2.64 0.83
C PHE A 224 28.20 3.17 0.10
N THR A 225 28.77 2.32 -0.75
CA THR A 225 29.78 2.69 -1.76
C THR A 225 29.24 2.41 -3.16
N SER A 226 29.59 3.27 -4.11
CA SER A 226 29.25 3.15 -5.53
C SER A 226 30.44 3.66 -6.37
N PRO A 227 30.75 3.04 -7.52
CA PRO A 227 31.83 3.50 -8.39
C PRO A 227 31.68 4.98 -8.78
N GLY A 228 32.81 5.69 -8.82
CA GLY A 228 32.85 7.08 -9.29
C GLY A 228 32.26 8.13 -8.32
N SER A 229 31.89 7.75 -7.10
CA SER A 229 31.38 8.67 -6.07
C SER A 229 31.99 8.40 -4.70
N SER A 230 32.19 9.45 -3.91
CA SER A 230 32.56 9.37 -2.49
C SER A 230 31.35 9.56 -1.56
N LEU A 231 30.16 9.74 -2.11
CA LEU A 231 28.95 9.99 -1.33
C LEU A 231 28.49 8.70 -0.63
N PRO A 232 28.25 8.72 0.69
CA PRO A 232 27.75 7.56 1.42
C PRO A 232 26.24 7.36 1.23
N THR A 233 25.52 8.39 0.78
CA THR A 233 24.08 8.41 0.47
C THR A 233 23.87 9.37 -0.68
N GLY A 234 22.75 9.31 -1.39
CA GLY A 234 22.41 10.34 -2.37
C GLY A 234 21.34 9.90 -3.34
N THR A 235 21.19 10.68 -4.41
CA THR A 235 20.19 10.44 -5.43
C THR A 235 20.85 9.99 -6.73
N PHE A 236 20.55 8.77 -7.18
CA PHE A 236 20.93 8.34 -8.52
C PHE A 236 20.03 9.02 -9.54
N VAL A 237 20.61 9.60 -10.59
CA VAL A 237 19.90 9.94 -11.81
C VAL A 237 20.21 8.85 -12.83
N THR A 238 19.18 8.19 -13.34
CA THR A 238 19.30 7.03 -14.22
C THR A 238 18.49 7.25 -15.49
N VAL A 239 19.12 7.04 -16.64
CA VAL A 239 18.45 6.99 -17.95
C VAL A 239 18.34 5.52 -18.37
N VAL A 240 17.12 5.07 -18.63
CA VAL A 240 16.82 3.73 -19.15
C VAL A 240 16.25 3.84 -20.56
N ASP A 241 16.69 2.91 -21.42
CA ASP A 241 16.23 2.78 -22.79
C ASP A 241 14.73 2.46 -22.81
N GLY A 242 13.93 3.31 -23.44
CA GLY A 242 12.48 3.13 -23.51
C GLY A 242 12.07 1.84 -24.20
N ARG A 243 12.88 1.35 -25.15
CA ARG A 243 12.62 0.12 -25.91
C ARG A 243 13.01 -1.14 -25.16
N THR A 244 14.13 -1.13 -24.45
CA THR A 244 14.73 -2.35 -23.89
C THR A 244 14.79 -2.41 -22.36
N GLY A 245 14.60 -1.29 -21.67
CA GLY A 245 14.79 -1.17 -20.22
C GLY A 245 16.25 -1.18 -19.79
N ALA A 246 17.21 -1.23 -20.72
CA ALA A 246 18.63 -1.23 -20.40
C ALA A 246 19.06 0.13 -19.81
N THR A 247 19.89 0.10 -18.77
CA THR A 247 20.47 1.32 -18.22
C THR A 247 21.50 1.89 -19.20
N LEU A 248 21.19 3.06 -19.74
CA LEU A 248 22.02 3.75 -20.73
C LEU A 248 23.09 4.61 -20.08
N TRP A 249 22.75 5.22 -18.93
CA TRP A 249 23.61 6.09 -18.15
C TRP A 249 23.08 6.23 -16.72
N SER A 250 23.98 6.33 -15.75
CA SER A 250 23.62 6.64 -14.36
C SER A 250 24.71 7.43 -13.67
N LYS A 251 24.33 8.33 -12.76
CA LYS A 251 25.27 9.06 -11.90
C LYS A 251 24.65 9.36 -10.55
N LEU A 252 25.45 9.25 -9.50
CA LEU A 252 25.07 9.62 -8.13
C LEU A 252 25.30 11.11 -7.89
N TYR A 253 24.26 11.80 -7.43
CA TYR A 253 24.26 13.19 -7.00
C TYR A 253 24.01 13.27 -5.49
N ASN A 254 24.25 14.43 -4.89
CA ASN A 254 24.01 14.63 -3.47
C ASN A 254 22.51 14.65 -3.18
N TYR A 255 21.76 15.47 -3.92
CA TYR A 255 20.30 15.45 -3.93
C TYR A 255 19.76 15.99 -5.26
N ALA A 256 19.52 15.13 -6.24
CA ALA A 256 18.93 15.53 -7.51
C ALA A 256 17.41 15.68 -7.38
N SER A 257 16.94 16.82 -6.87
CA SER A 257 15.52 17.07 -6.60
C SER A 257 14.65 17.12 -7.85
N MET A 258 15.23 17.46 -9.01
CA MET A 258 14.50 17.52 -10.26
C MET A 258 15.31 17.08 -11.48
N VAL A 259 14.62 16.46 -12.44
CA VAL A 259 15.16 16.16 -13.77
C VAL A 259 14.19 16.51 -14.88
N LYS A 260 14.72 16.92 -16.03
CA LYS A 260 13.92 17.19 -17.23
C LYS A 260 14.72 16.89 -18.50
N ILE A 261 14.10 16.29 -19.50
CA ILE A 261 14.66 16.24 -20.85
C ILE A 261 13.99 17.33 -21.69
N VAL A 262 14.80 18.20 -22.30
CA VAL A 262 14.33 19.29 -23.18
C VAL A 262 15.25 19.38 -24.39
N ASP A 263 14.70 19.28 -25.61
CA ASP A 263 15.45 19.33 -26.87
C ASP A 263 16.70 18.42 -26.88
N GLY A 264 16.56 17.17 -26.38
CA GLY A 264 17.66 16.19 -26.29
C GLY A 264 18.74 16.51 -25.25
N THR A 265 18.52 17.51 -24.40
CA THR A 265 19.39 17.85 -23.27
C THR A 265 18.78 17.32 -21.97
N LEU A 266 19.52 16.52 -21.22
CA LEU A 266 19.15 16.14 -19.85
C LEU A 266 19.54 17.27 -18.90
N LEU A 267 18.57 17.82 -18.19
CA LEU A 267 18.72 18.78 -17.11
C LEU A 267 18.63 18.06 -15.77
N VAL A 268 19.62 18.28 -14.90
CA VAL A 268 19.67 17.75 -13.53
C VAL A 268 19.83 18.92 -12.56
N ALA A 269 18.84 19.08 -11.68
CA ALA A 269 18.81 20.09 -10.64
C ALA A 269 19.24 19.45 -9.31
N ASP A 270 20.49 19.70 -8.91
CA ASP A 270 21.10 19.22 -7.67
C ASP A 270 20.94 20.27 -6.57
N ALA A 271 20.45 19.85 -5.40
CA ALA A 271 20.21 20.67 -4.22
C ALA A 271 20.90 20.06 -2.99
N PRO A 272 22.26 20.10 -2.92
CA PRO A 272 23.04 19.34 -1.94
C PRO A 272 22.58 19.50 -0.49
N ARG A 273 22.15 20.70 -0.09
CA ARG A 273 21.72 21.00 1.28
C ARG A 273 20.43 20.31 1.73
N MET A 274 19.71 19.65 0.82
CA MET A 274 18.57 18.79 1.15
C MET A 274 18.98 17.37 1.59
N SER A 275 20.26 17.02 1.45
CA SER A 275 20.79 15.71 1.80
C SER A 275 21.49 15.70 3.17
N LEU A 276 21.43 14.54 3.84
CA LEU A 276 22.00 14.31 5.17
C LEU A 276 23.53 14.50 5.24
N ASN A 277 24.27 14.20 4.17
CA ASN A 277 25.74 14.13 4.19
C ASN A 277 26.41 15.20 3.32
N SER A 278 25.72 16.30 3.03
CA SER A 278 26.27 17.32 2.13
C SER A 278 27.44 18.09 2.73
N PRO A 279 28.55 18.27 1.98
CA PRO A 279 29.59 19.24 2.33
C PRO A 279 29.00 20.65 2.50
N ALA A 280 29.51 21.40 3.49
CA ALA A 280 28.99 22.72 3.81
C ALA A 280 29.27 23.80 2.73
N ALA A 281 30.22 23.56 1.84
CA ALA A 281 30.56 24.49 0.77
C ALA A 281 29.84 24.19 -0.55
N ASP A 282 29.09 23.09 -0.63
CA ASP A 282 28.39 22.72 -1.86
C ASP A 282 27.19 23.64 -2.09
N THR A 283 27.02 24.04 -3.35
CA THR A 283 25.96 24.95 -3.80
C THR A 283 24.96 24.22 -4.69
N ALA A 284 23.70 24.67 -4.69
CA ALA A 284 22.69 24.16 -5.61
C ALA A 284 23.05 24.49 -7.06
N LYS A 285 22.97 23.50 -7.96
CA LYS A 285 23.41 23.58 -9.36
C LYS A 285 22.41 22.94 -10.31
N LEU A 286 22.25 23.56 -11.47
CA LEU A 286 21.58 22.96 -12.61
C LEU A 286 22.64 22.59 -13.64
N THR A 287 22.68 21.31 -14.02
CA THR A 287 23.57 20.81 -15.06
C THR A 287 22.75 20.39 -16.27
N GLY A 288 23.13 20.87 -17.45
CA GLY A 288 22.60 20.39 -18.73
C GLY A 288 23.62 19.53 -19.46
N THR A 289 23.22 18.34 -19.88
CA THR A 289 24.08 17.38 -20.58
C THR A 289 23.44 16.91 -21.88
N ARG A 290 24.20 16.99 -22.98
CA ARG A 290 23.88 16.33 -24.25
C ARG A 290 24.71 15.08 -24.41
N PHE A 291 24.12 14.05 -24.99
CA PHE A 291 24.73 12.74 -25.12
C PHE A 291 24.95 12.36 -26.58
N SER A 292 26.00 11.58 -26.82
CA SER A 292 26.06 10.65 -27.95
C SER A 292 25.64 9.26 -27.50
N TYR A 293 24.91 8.55 -28.36
CA TYR A 293 24.54 7.15 -28.15
C TYR A 293 25.37 6.24 -29.05
N ALA A 294 26.13 5.33 -28.44
CA ALA A 294 26.89 4.30 -29.15
C ALA A 294 27.12 3.06 -28.28
N GLY A 295 27.03 1.87 -28.87
CA GLY A 295 27.32 0.62 -28.17
C GLY A 295 26.41 0.35 -26.96
N GLY A 296 25.15 0.82 -27.01
CA GLY A 296 24.18 0.63 -25.93
C GLY A 296 24.38 1.54 -24.72
N LYS A 297 25.18 2.61 -24.83
CA LYS A 297 25.46 3.54 -23.74
C LYS A 297 25.37 4.99 -24.21
N LEU A 298 24.96 5.87 -23.29
CA LEU A 298 25.04 7.31 -23.49
C LEU A 298 26.37 7.84 -22.93
N THR A 299 27.08 8.63 -23.73
CA THR A 299 28.32 9.32 -23.35
C THR A 299 28.08 10.82 -23.40
N ALA A 300 28.44 11.54 -22.33
CA ALA A 300 28.28 12.99 -22.30
C ALA A 300 29.22 13.66 -23.31
N ASP A 301 28.65 14.33 -24.31
CA ASP A 301 29.40 15.06 -25.36
C ASP A 301 29.65 16.51 -24.97
N ALA A 302 28.63 17.14 -24.37
CA ALA A 302 28.67 18.52 -23.92
C ALA A 302 27.95 18.64 -22.58
N THR A 303 28.52 19.43 -21.68
CA THR A 303 27.91 19.71 -20.37
C THR A 303 28.14 21.17 -20.01
N TRP A 304 27.08 21.82 -19.52
CA TRP A 304 27.15 23.15 -18.93
C TRP A 304 26.54 23.12 -17.52
N THR A 305 26.91 24.10 -16.70
CA THR A 305 26.40 24.23 -15.33
C THR A 305 26.02 25.67 -15.04
N TYR A 306 24.81 25.86 -14.52
CA TYR A 306 24.39 27.07 -13.82
C TYR A 306 24.48 26.82 -12.31
N ASP A 307 25.25 27.65 -11.61
CA ASP A 307 25.47 27.56 -10.17
C ASP A 307 24.77 28.72 -9.47
N THR A 308 23.87 28.41 -8.53
CA THR A 308 23.09 29.41 -7.80
C THR A 308 23.95 30.26 -6.87
N GLN A 309 25.16 29.80 -6.54
CA GLN A 309 26.06 30.32 -5.49
C GLN A 309 25.48 30.22 -4.07
N GLU A 310 24.36 29.53 -3.88
CA GLU A 310 23.74 29.36 -2.55
C GLU A 310 24.24 28.09 -1.89
N ALA A 311 25.01 28.27 -0.82
CA ALA A 311 25.51 27.19 0.02
C ALA A 311 24.62 26.94 1.25
N GLY A 312 23.53 27.70 1.42
CA GLY A 312 22.50 27.48 2.44
C GLY A 312 21.40 26.53 1.96
N GLU A 313 20.36 26.35 2.75
CA GLU A 313 19.18 25.55 2.36
C GLU A 313 18.48 26.20 1.15
N ALA A 314 18.61 25.54 0.00
CA ALA A 314 18.06 25.97 -1.27
C ALA A 314 17.59 24.75 -2.05
N ASN A 315 16.42 24.84 -2.68
CA ASN A 315 15.85 23.78 -3.51
C ASN A 315 15.29 24.35 -4.82
N TRP A 316 15.05 23.48 -5.79
CA TRP A 316 14.52 23.82 -7.11
C TRP A 316 12.98 23.84 -7.08
N GLY A 317 12.38 24.75 -7.85
CA GLY A 317 10.93 24.92 -7.91
C GLY A 317 10.30 24.18 -9.09
N ASP A 318 10.62 24.60 -10.32
CA ASP A 318 10.10 23.97 -11.54
C ASP A 318 11.05 24.19 -12.74
N ILE A 319 10.92 23.36 -13.78
CA ILE A 319 11.64 23.44 -15.06
C ILE A 319 10.63 23.33 -16.21
N GLN A 320 10.58 24.34 -17.08
CA GLN A 320 9.62 24.42 -18.19
C GLN A 320 10.29 24.80 -19.51
N GLU A 321 9.97 24.08 -20.58
CA GLU A 321 10.45 24.41 -21.92
C GLU A 321 9.79 25.70 -22.43
N LEU A 322 10.59 26.68 -22.87
CA LEU A 322 10.09 27.91 -23.49
C LEU A 322 10.08 27.85 -25.03
N GLY A 323 10.63 26.77 -25.60
CA GLY A 323 10.90 26.58 -27.01
C GLY A 323 12.09 27.39 -27.52
N LYS A 324 12.51 27.11 -28.76
CA LYS A 324 13.66 27.73 -29.43
C LYS A 324 14.97 27.56 -28.64
N GLY A 325 15.20 26.37 -28.07
CA GLY A 325 16.41 26.08 -27.31
C GLY A 325 16.50 26.83 -25.98
N LYS A 326 15.38 27.17 -25.36
CA LYS A 326 15.34 27.87 -24.07
C LYS A 326 14.51 27.12 -23.04
N VAL A 327 14.93 27.24 -21.79
CA VAL A 327 14.24 26.66 -20.64
C VAL A 327 14.06 27.72 -19.55
N ALA A 328 12.89 27.74 -18.93
CA ALA A 328 12.63 28.47 -17.70
C ALA A 328 12.88 27.56 -16.50
N VAL A 329 13.53 28.10 -15.47
CA VAL A 329 13.85 27.39 -14.24
C VAL A 329 13.58 28.30 -13.06
N SER A 330 13.08 27.75 -11.97
CA SER A 330 13.02 28.44 -10.68
C SER A 330 13.72 27.69 -9.57
N TRP A 331 14.17 28.44 -8.56
CA TRP A 331 14.73 27.91 -7.33
C TRP A 331 14.52 28.86 -6.16
N ASP A 332 14.48 28.28 -4.97
CA ASP A 332 14.13 28.94 -3.72
C ASP A 332 15.26 28.79 -2.70
N ARG A 333 15.40 29.79 -1.82
CA ARG A 333 16.32 29.76 -0.68
C ARG A 333 15.55 30.06 0.59
N ALA A 334 15.70 29.18 1.58
CA ALA A 334 15.01 29.25 2.86
C ALA A 334 15.32 30.55 3.62
N GLU A 335 14.33 31.03 4.36
CA GLU A 335 14.54 32.06 5.37
C GLU A 335 15.44 31.55 6.50
N THR A 336 16.33 32.43 6.98
CA THR A 336 17.05 32.22 8.24
C THR A 336 16.97 33.49 9.09
N ALA A 337 17.38 33.42 10.35
CA ALA A 337 17.37 34.57 11.25
C ALA A 337 18.12 35.83 10.73
N SER A 338 19.02 35.68 9.76
CA SER A 338 19.80 36.78 9.17
C SER A 338 19.64 36.95 7.66
N VAL A 339 18.84 36.11 7.00
CA VAL A 339 18.70 36.09 5.54
C VAL A 339 17.23 35.90 5.18
N ALA A 340 16.66 36.89 4.49
CA ALA A 340 15.28 36.84 3.99
C ALA A 340 15.07 35.72 2.95
N PRO A 341 13.83 35.19 2.86
CA PRO A 341 13.47 34.22 1.83
C PRO A 341 13.66 34.82 0.44
N ARG A 342 13.94 33.95 -0.54
CA ARG A 342 14.02 34.36 -1.95
C ARG A 342 13.60 33.23 -2.87
N GLY A 343 12.72 33.54 -3.82
CA GLY A 343 12.54 32.77 -5.05
C GLY A 343 13.21 33.47 -6.22
N ARG A 344 13.84 32.71 -7.11
CA ARG A 344 14.40 33.22 -8.36
C ARG A 344 13.79 32.46 -9.52
N THR A 345 13.26 33.19 -10.50
CA THR A 345 12.85 32.64 -11.80
C THR A 345 13.79 33.16 -12.88
N LEU A 346 14.29 32.28 -13.74
CA LEU A 346 15.21 32.64 -14.81
C LEU A 346 14.94 31.84 -16.09
N ALA A 347 15.44 32.35 -17.22
CA ALA A 347 15.49 31.62 -18.47
C ALA A 347 16.91 31.43 -18.96
N LEU A 348 17.25 30.20 -19.33
CA LEU A 348 18.56 29.77 -19.79
C LEU A 348 18.53 29.42 -21.28
N ASP A 349 19.64 29.65 -21.97
CA ASP A 349 19.91 29.06 -23.28
C ASP A 349 20.38 27.61 -23.09
N LEU A 350 19.72 26.65 -23.73
CA LEU A 350 20.03 25.22 -23.60
C LEU A 350 21.37 24.84 -24.23
N ALA A 351 21.93 25.66 -25.13
CA ALA A 351 23.19 25.36 -25.79
C ALA A 351 24.38 25.45 -24.83
N ASP A 352 24.37 26.40 -23.90
CA ASP A 352 25.52 26.71 -23.04
C ASP A 352 25.18 27.05 -21.58
N GLY A 353 23.89 27.04 -21.20
CA GLY A 353 23.44 27.36 -19.86
C GLY A 353 23.53 28.85 -19.51
N SER A 354 23.69 29.74 -20.50
CA SER A 354 23.76 31.18 -20.26
C SER A 354 22.40 31.76 -19.85
N VAL A 355 22.40 32.63 -18.84
CA VAL A 355 21.19 33.31 -18.37
C VAL A 355 20.77 34.39 -19.38
N THR A 356 19.58 34.24 -19.94
CA THR A 356 19.00 35.22 -20.87
C THR A 356 18.20 36.31 -20.15
N TRP A 357 17.54 35.95 -19.05
CA TRP A 357 16.98 36.86 -18.06
C TRP A 357 16.82 36.14 -16.72
N GLN A 358 16.78 36.91 -15.64
CA GLN A 358 16.47 36.40 -14.30
C GLN A 358 15.67 37.45 -13.52
N THR A 359 14.86 37.02 -12.57
CA THR A 359 14.07 37.90 -11.72
C THR A 359 13.91 37.29 -10.34
N ASP A 360 14.18 38.10 -9.31
CA ASP A 360 14.06 37.72 -7.91
C ASP A 360 12.67 38.13 -7.36
N SER A 361 12.14 37.29 -6.48
CA SER A 361 10.91 37.50 -5.71
C SER A 361 11.21 37.20 -4.24
N MET A 362 10.49 37.87 -3.32
CA MET A 362 10.50 37.49 -1.89
C MET A 362 9.64 36.24 -1.62
N LEU A 363 8.85 35.84 -2.62
CA LEU A 363 8.03 34.63 -2.57
C LEU A 363 8.78 33.45 -3.19
N TYR A 364 8.56 32.26 -2.66
CA TYR A 364 9.06 30.99 -3.19
C TYR A 364 8.33 30.63 -4.49
N SER A 365 9.05 30.29 -5.55
CA SER A 365 8.48 29.92 -6.85
C SER A 365 8.20 28.43 -6.91
N ARG A 366 6.94 28.04 -6.71
CA ARG A 366 6.54 26.64 -6.46
C ARG A 366 6.25 25.84 -7.73
N GLN A 367 5.51 26.43 -8.68
CA GLN A 367 5.12 25.77 -9.92
C GLN A 367 5.15 26.76 -11.07
N LEU A 368 5.63 26.34 -12.24
CA LEU A 368 5.72 27.15 -13.46
C LEU A 368 4.89 26.51 -14.58
N ARG A 369 4.17 27.31 -15.36
CA ARG A 369 3.44 26.85 -16.55
C ARG A 369 3.59 27.85 -17.69
N VAL A 370 3.76 27.34 -18.91
CA VAL A 370 3.91 28.19 -20.09
C VAL A 370 2.54 28.52 -20.69
N ASP A 371 2.21 29.81 -20.74
CA ASP A 371 1.12 30.33 -21.56
C ASP A 371 1.71 30.82 -22.89
N ALA A 372 1.79 29.89 -23.85
CA ALA A 372 2.33 30.16 -25.17
C ALA A 372 1.49 31.20 -25.94
N ALA A 373 0.17 31.20 -25.74
CA ALA A 373 -0.76 32.11 -26.42
C ALA A 373 -0.49 33.58 -26.07
N ARG A 374 -0.22 33.85 -24.78
CA ARG A 374 0.11 35.20 -24.28
C ARG A 374 1.61 35.46 -24.16
N LYS A 375 2.45 34.49 -24.52
CA LYS A 375 3.92 34.56 -24.45
C LYS A 375 4.44 34.87 -23.05
N ARG A 376 3.81 34.27 -22.04
CA ARG A 376 4.19 34.44 -20.64
C ARG A 376 4.42 33.11 -19.95
N LEU A 377 5.33 33.11 -19.00
CA LEU A 377 5.50 32.04 -18.02
C LEU A 377 4.69 32.44 -16.79
N VAL A 378 3.78 31.60 -16.35
CA VAL A 378 2.95 31.83 -15.16
C VAL A 378 3.50 31.01 -14.02
N ALA A 379 3.52 31.57 -12.83
CA ALA A 379 4.01 30.92 -11.63
C ALA A 379 2.94 30.95 -10.52
N VAL A 380 2.86 29.88 -9.73
CA VAL A 380 2.40 30.00 -8.35
C VAL A 380 3.61 30.34 -7.51
N GLU A 381 3.55 31.48 -6.83
CA GLU A 381 4.58 31.92 -5.89
C GLU A 381 3.99 32.04 -4.49
N GLN A 382 4.65 31.49 -3.49
CA GLN A 382 4.13 31.35 -2.14
C GLN A 382 4.95 32.17 -1.15
N ALA A 383 4.29 32.81 -0.20
CA ALA A 383 4.98 33.49 0.89
C ALA A 383 5.58 32.48 1.88
N GLU A 384 6.68 32.86 2.53
CA GLU A 384 7.14 32.15 3.71
C GLU A 384 6.03 32.19 4.78
N SER A 385 5.74 31.04 5.41
CA SER A 385 4.58 30.90 6.29
C SER A 385 4.73 31.70 7.59
N THR A 386 5.97 32.06 7.97
CA THR A 386 6.27 32.98 9.08
C THR A 386 5.96 34.45 8.75
N ASP A 387 6.06 34.83 7.47
CA ASP A 387 5.72 36.16 6.97
C ASP A 387 4.21 36.32 6.75
N GLY A 388 3.54 35.23 6.35
CA GLY A 388 2.10 35.08 6.27
C GLY A 388 1.67 34.02 5.25
N VAL A 389 0.70 33.18 5.61
CA VAL A 389 0.15 32.15 4.71
C VAL A 389 -0.57 32.81 3.54
N GLY A 390 -0.04 32.63 2.33
CA GLY A 390 -0.63 33.15 1.11
C GLY A 390 0.20 32.87 -0.12
N TYR A 391 -0.39 33.11 -1.29
CA TYR A 391 0.28 32.93 -2.58
C TYR A 391 -0.17 33.95 -3.63
N GLU A 392 0.65 34.12 -4.66
CA GLU A 392 0.37 34.90 -5.84
C GLU A 392 0.39 34.00 -7.08
N ILE A 393 -0.50 34.30 -8.03
CA ILE A 393 -0.32 33.88 -9.42
C ILE A 393 0.47 34.99 -10.10
N ALA A 394 1.73 34.73 -10.42
CA ALA A 394 2.62 35.68 -11.09
C ALA A 394 2.75 35.34 -12.58
N ALA A 395 3.07 36.33 -13.41
CA ALA A 395 3.41 36.15 -14.81
C ALA A 395 4.71 36.86 -15.15
N TYR A 396 5.50 36.21 -15.98
CA TYR A 396 6.77 36.68 -16.51
C TYR A 396 6.69 36.76 -18.03
N ASP A 397 7.05 37.91 -18.61
CA ASP A 397 7.26 37.99 -20.05
C ASP A 397 8.41 37.05 -20.46
N THR A 398 8.13 36.07 -21.33
CA THR A 398 9.09 35.00 -21.71
C THR A 398 10.40 35.50 -22.31
N ARG A 399 10.45 36.76 -22.78
CA ARG A 399 11.63 37.36 -23.40
C ARG A 399 12.44 38.22 -22.43
N THR A 400 11.79 38.94 -21.53
CA THR A 400 12.42 39.96 -20.68
C THR A 400 12.48 39.59 -19.20
N GLY A 401 11.70 38.59 -18.76
CA GLY A 401 11.56 38.25 -17.35
C GLY A 401 10.74 39.26 -16.55
N ARG A 402 10.08 40.24 -17.19
CA ARG A 402 9.28 41.22 -16.46
C ARG A 402 8.13 40.52 -15.71
N ARG A 403 8.20 40.52 -14.39
CA ARG A 403 7.18 39.97 -13.47
C ARG A 403 5.99 40.91 -13.32
N ALA A 404 4.79 40.35 -13.24
CA ALA A 404 3.56 41.01 -12.85
C ALA A 404 2.67 40.04 -12.04
N THR A 405 2.03 40.53 -10.98
CA THR A 405 1.05 39.74 -10.22
C THR A 405 -0.29 39.77 -10.95
N LEU A 406 -0.92 38.60 -11.08
CA LEU A 406 -2.19 38.38 -11.77
C LEU A 406 -3.36 38.18 -10.79
N ASP A 407 -3.15 37.42 -9.72
CA ASP A 407 -4.09 37.17 -8.63
C ASP A 407 -3.30 36.95 -7.33
N SER A 408 -3.93 37.20 -6.17
CA SER A 408 -3.32 37.00 -4.85
C SER A 408 -4.33 36.39 -3.88
N ARG A 409 -3.84 35.53 -2.99
CA ARG A 409 -4.64 34.83 -1.99
C ARG A 409 -3.95 34.83 -0.63
N THR A 410 -4.74 34.95 0.43
CA THR A 410 -4.29 34.86 1.82
C THR A 410 -5.03 33.73 2.51
N ASN A 411 -4.39 33.12 3.52
CA ASN A 411 -4.93 32.07 4.38
C ASN A 411 -5.35 30.80 3.63
N VAL A 412 -4.72 30.52 2.49
CA VAL A 412 -4.86 29.29 1.70
C VAL A 412 -3.50 28.87 1.14
N LEU A 413 -3.31 27.56 0.98
CA LEU A 413 -2.11 26.92 0.44
C LEU A 413 -2.36 26.49 -1.00
N PRO A 414 -1.53 26.86 -1.99
CA PRO A 414 -1.71 26.43 -3.37
C PRO A 414 -1.16 25.01 -3.56
N THR A 415 -2.01 24.09 -4.04
CA THR A 415 -1.65 22.66 -4.20
C THR A 415 -1.36 22.28 -5.65
N ALA A 416 -1.97 22.94 -6.64
CA ALA A 416 -1.71 22.69 -8.05
C ALA A 416 -2.06 23.88 -8.96
N LEU A 417 -1.31 24.04 -10.05
CA LEU A 417 -1.55 24.99 -11.14
C LEU A 417 -1.55 24.27 -12.50
N THR A 418 -2.50 24.62 -13.36
CA THR A 418 -2.48 24.28 -14.78
C THR A 418 -3.03 25.40 -15.66
N ILE A 419 -2.65 25.37 -16.93
CA ILE A 419 -3.08 26.31 -17.98
C ILE A 419 -3.55 25.47 -19.15
N GLY A 420 -4.69 25.80 -19.73
CA GLY A 420 -5.14 25.12 -20.92
C GLY A 420 -6.48 25.63 -21.44
N ASP A 421 -7.02 24.84 -22.38
CA ASP A 421 -8.18 25.19 -23.18
C ASP A 421 -9.41 24.56 -22.54
N LEU A 422 -10.08 25.31 -21.66
CA LEU A 422 -11.36 24.88 -21.14
C LEU A 422 -12.50 25.30 -22.10
N THR A 423 -12.29 26.38 -22.84
CA THR A 423 -13.20 26.85 -23.89
C THR A 423 -12.55 26.72 -25.28
N ALA A 424 -13.29 27.07 -26.35
CA ALA A 424 -12.85 26.89 -27.74
C ALA A 424 -11.66 27.79 -28.18
N LYS A 425 -10.99 28.46 -27.24
CA LYS A 425 -9.85 29.36 -27.50
C LYS A 425 -8.61 28.86 -26.78
N ALA A 426 -7.50 28.82 -27.51
CA ALA A 426 -6.25 28.30 -27.00
C ALA A 426 -5.63 29.16 -25.89
N GLY A 427 -5.25 28.52 -24.78
CA GLY A 427 -4.58 29.04 -23.61
C GLY A 427 -5.44 29.93 -22.72
N ASP A 428 -6.77 29.92 -22.83
CA ASP A 428 -7.60 30.99 -22.26
C ASP A 428 -7.86 30.92 -20.76
N GLU A 429 -7.61 29.81 -20.07
CA GLU A 429 -7.97 29.67 -18.66
C GLU A 429 -6.82 29.18 -17.76
N TYR A 430 -6.83 29.64 -16.51
CA TYR A 430 -5.97 29.14 -15.44
C TYR A 430 -6.82 28.36 -14.46
N ALA A 431 -6.38 27.17 -14.07
CA ALA A 431 -6.94 26.49 -12.91
C ALA A 431 -5.90 26.40 -11.81
N VAL A 432 -6.32 26.76 -10.60
CA VAL A 432 -5.53 26.60 -9.38
C VAL A 432 -6.35 25.82 -8.37
N ALA A 433 -5.72 24.83 -7.75
CA ALA A 433 -6.23 24.14 -6.57
C ALA A 433 -5.58 24.75 -5.33
N GLU A 434 -6.37 24.93 -4.29
CA GLU A 434 -5.93 25.52 -3.02
C GLU A 434 -6.64 24.87 -1.83
N SER A 435 -5.94 24.74 -0.70
CA SER A 435 -6.48 24.21 0.55
C SER A 435 -6.53 25.30 1.62
N SER A 436 -7.67 25.42 2.29
CA SER A 436 -7.88 26.33 3.43
C SER A 436 -7.68 25.58 4.75
N LEU A 437 -7.31 26.31 5.80
CA LEU A 437 -7.04 25.75 7.13
C LEU A 437 -8.14 26.12 8.12
N ASP A 438 -8.35 25.27 9.13
CA ASP A 438 -9.08 25.66 10.34
C ASP A 438 -8.16 26.31 11.38
N ASN A 439 -8.72 26.69 12.54
CA ASN A 439 -7.99 27.35 13.61
C ASN A 439 -6.89 26.47 14.26
N ASN A 440 -6.89 25.16 13.99
CA ASN A 440 -5.90 24.21 14.48
C ASN A 440 -4.88 23.80 13.40
N LEU A 441 -4.85 24.52 12.27
CA LEU A 441 -3.96 24.27 11.14
C LEU A 441 -4.24 22.95 10.40
N TRP A 442 -5.42 22.37 10.54
CA TRP A 442 -5.84 21.24 9.71
C TRP A 442 -6.50 21.72 8.42
N VAL A 443 -6.31 20.99 7.33
CA VAL A 443 -7.01 21.26 6.06
C VAL A 443 -8.51 21.14 6.26
N ASN A 444 -9.24 22.23 6.04
CA ASN A 444 -10.69 22.33 6.25
C ASN A 444 -11.49 22.18 4.94
N ALA A 445 -10.94 22.69 3.84
CA ALA A 445 -11.59 22.58 2.53
C ALA A 445 -10.58 22.74 1.41
N SER A 446 -10.74 21.97 0.34
CA SER A 446 -10.01 22.12 -0.91
C SER A 446 -10.90 22.75 -1.98
N THR A 447 -10.36 23.72 -2.70
CA THR A 447 -11.07 24.48 -3.72
C THR A 447 -10.29 24.48 -5.01
N VAL A 448 -10.95 24.15 -6.12
CA VAL A 448 -10.45 24.44 -7.46
C VAL A 448 -11.10 25.73 -7.96
N ARG A 449 -10.29 26.65 -8.47
CA ARG A 449 -10.72 27.92 -9.05
C ARG A 449 -10.28 27.99 -10.50
N VAL A 450 -11.20 28.23 -11.42
CA VAL A 450 -10.87 28.52 -12.82
C VAL A 450 -11.00 30.01 -13.07
N LEU A 451 -9.92 30.62 -13.52
CA LEU A 451 -9.77 32.06 -13.73
C LEU A 451 -9.74 32.38 -15.21
N ASN A 452 -10.20 33.56 -15.57
CA ASN A 452 -10.09 34.06 -16.93
C ASN A 452 -8.63 34.41 -17.24
N GLY A 453 -8.04 33.82 -18.28
CA GLY A 453 -6.64 34.07 -18.63
C GLY A 453 -6.35 35.50 -19.10
N THR A 454 -7.34 36.26 -19.57
CA THR A 454 -7.13 37.68 -19.93
C THR A 454 -7.27 38.61 -18.73
N ASP A 455 -8.17 38.27 -17.81
CA ASP A 455 -8.37 38.98 -16.54
C ASP A 455 -8.41 37.99 -15.37
N PRO A 456 -7.24 37.56 -14.85
CA PRO A 456 -7.16 36.52 -13.82
C PRO A 456 -7.80 36.90 -12.48
N SER A 457 -8.14 38.18 -12.27
CA SER A 457 -8.96 38.60 -11.12
C SER A 457 -10.40 38.08 -11.20
N LYS A 458 -10.85 37.68 -12.39
CA LYS A 458 -12.18 37.15 -12.64
C LYS A 458 -12.18 35.63 -12.56
N VAL A 459 -12.74 35.12 -11.47
CA VAL A 459 -13.12 33.70 -11.33
C VAL A 459 -14.27 33.40 -12.29
N LEU A 460 -14.06 32.45 -13.21
CA LEU A 460 -15.10 31.93 -14.11
C LEU A 460 -16.05 31.00 -13.36
N TRP A 461 -15.48 30.07 -12.60
CA TRP A 461 -16.19 29.19 -11.67
C TRP A 461 -15.21 28.63 -10.63
N SER A 462 -15.77 28.11 -9.54
CA SER A 462 -15.02 27.39 -8.50
C SER A 462 -15.83 26.22 -7.99
N ASN A 463 -15.14 25.19 -7.51
CA ASN A 463 -15.75 24.06 -6.81
C ASN A 463 -14.97 23.82 -5.52
N THR A 464 -15.68 23.65 -4.41
CA THR A 464 -15.09 23.46 -3.07
C THR A 464 -15.61 22.17 -2.47
N ALA A 465 -14.68 21.27 -2.12
CA ALA A 465 -14.94 20.12 -1.27
C ALA A 465 -14.61 20.51 0.17
N LYS A 466 -15.58 20.37 1.08
CA LYS A 466 -15.37 20.57 2.51
C LYS A 466 -15.04 19.23 3.16
N ARG A 467 -14.16 19.28 4.16
CA ARG A 467 -13.94 18.20 5.10
C ARG A 467 -15.26 17.73 5.72
N ALA A 468 -15.38 16.43 5.98
CA ALA A 468 -16.54 15.87 6.67
C ALA A 468 -16.73 16.51 8.06
N ALA A 469 -17.97 16.66 8.53
CA ALA A 469 -18.26 17.39 9.76
C ALA A 469 -17.75 16.69 11.04
N ASP A 470 -17.55 15.38 10.96
CA ASP A 470 -17.00 14.48 11.97
C ASP A 470 -15.49 14.23 11.80
N ASN A 471 -14.88 14.70 10.71
CA ASN A 471 -13.43 14.68 10.55
C ASN A 471 -12.80 15.90 11.26
N PHE A 472 -11.97 15.61 12.26
CA PHE A 472 -11.24 16.59 13.07
C PHE A 472 -9.76 16.75 12.69
N LYS A 473 -9.30 16.07 11.64
CA LYS A 473 -7.93 16.11 11.07
C LYS A 473 -7.96 16.76 9.67
N ASP A 474 -6.99 16.50 8.81
CA ASP A 474 -6.97 17.01 7.43
C ASP A 474 -8.13 16.47 6.59
N GLY A 475 -8.76 17.36 5.81
CA GLY A 475 -9.67 17.01 4.74
C GLY A 475 -8.97 16.78 3.40
N ALA A 476 -9.72 16.27 2.42
CA ALA A 476 -9.26 16.06 1.06
C ALA A 476 -8.50 17.26 0.46
N SER A 477 -7.45 16.99 -0.31
CA SER A 477 -6.67 17.99 -1.07
C SER A 477 -6.48 17.57 -2.52
N ILE A 478 -6.68 18.50 -3.46
CA ILE A 478 -6.45 18.29 -4.89
C ILE A 478 -4.99 18.57 -5.22
N TRP A 479 -4.26 17.58 -5.72
CA TRP A 479 -2.80 17.68 -5.92
C TRP A 479 -2.37 17.79 -7.38
N ARG A 480 -3.28 17.54 -8.34
CA ARG A 480 -2.95 17.65 -9.76
C ARG A 480 -4.14 18.05 -10.61
N LEU A 481 -3.85 18.93 -11.57
CA LEU A 481 -4.81 19.50 -12.51
C LEU A 481 -4.32 19.32 -13.95
N GLN A 482 -5.20 18.85 -14.84
CA GLN A 482 -4.94 18.80 -16.28
C GLN A 482 -6.17 19.29 -17.04
N MET A 483 -5.96 20.19 -18.01
CA MET A 483 -7.01 20.63 -18.93
C MET A 483 -6.85 19.96 -20.29
N VAL A 484 -7.93 19.36 -20.78
CA VAL A 484 -7.94 18.62 -22.04
C VAL A 484 -9.36 18.57 -22.59
N ASP A 485 -9.52 18.73 -23.91
CA ASP A 485 -10.82 18.62 -24.60
C ASP A 485 -11.98 19.40 -23.94
N GLY A 486 -11.72 20.62 -23.45
CA GLY A 486 -12.72 21.45 -22.77
C GLY A 486 -13.17 20.91 -21.40
N ARG A 487 -12.32 20.12 -20.75
CA ARG A 487 -12.55 19.52 -19.43
C ARG A 487 -11.37 19.79 -18.50
N LEU A 488 -11.65 19.83 -17.20
CA LEU A 488 -10.64 19.87 -16.15
C LEU A 488 -10.66 18.54 -15.40
N VAL A 489 -9.55 17.82 -15.42
CA VAL A 489 -9.33 16.56 -14.71
C VAL A 489 -8.54 16.84 -13.44
N THR A 490 -9.01 16.33 -12.30
CA THR A 490 -8.40 16.54 -10.99
C THR A 490 -8.16 15.22 -10.26
N ALA A 491 -6.99 15.04 -9.67
CA ALA A 491 -6.69 13.97 -8.72
C ALA A 491 -6.56 14.54 -7.30
N ALA A 492 -7.15 13.86 -6.33
CA ALA A 492 -7.21 14.29 -4.95
C ALA A 492 -7.11 13.11 -3.98
N GLN A 493 -6.47 13.34 -2.83
CA GLN A 493 -6.59 12.48 -1.66
C GLN A 493 -8.02 12.58 -1.10
N ASP A 494 -8.55 11.47 -0.57
CA ASP A 494 -9.88 11.42 0.05
C ASP A 494 -9.76 11.16 1.56
N ASP A 495 -10.51 11.94 2.36
CA ASP A 495 -10.54 11.85 3.81
C ASP A 495 -11.69 10.99 4.35
N GLU A 496 -12.54 10.44 3.48
CA GLU A 496 -13.59 9.49 3.92
C GLU A 496 -12.96 8.31 4.67
N LYS A 497 -13.55 7.94 5.81
CA LYS A 497 -13.15 6.78 6.62
C LYS A 497 -11.71 6.81 7.18
N LEU A 498 -11.14 8.00 7.40
CA LEU A 498 -9.76 8.19 7.86
C LEU A 498 -9.40 7.51 9.20
N ASP A 499 -10.39 7.33 10.06
CA ASP A 499 -10.26 6.71 11.38
C ASP A 499 -10.59 5.21 11.34
N SER A 500 -10.79 4.63 10.15
CA SER A 500 -11.07 3.21 9.94
C SER A 500 -9.91 2.45 9.29
N ALA A 501 -9.99 1.12 9.24
CA ALA A 501 -9.03 0.27 8.54
C ALA A 501 -9.17 0.35 7.00
N GLU A 502 -10.27 0.92 6.50
CA GLU A 502 -10.43 1.15 5.07
C GLU A 502 -9.56 2.30 4.53
N ASN A 503 -9.30 3.33 5.34
CA ASN A 503 -8.51 4.49 4.91
C ASN A 503 -7.63 5.05 6.04
N PRO A 504 -6.75 4.24 6.65
CA PRO A 504 -5.95 4.66 7.79
C PRO A 504 -5.22 5.99 7.51
N GLY A 505 -5.54 7.03 8.30
CA GLY A 505 -4.91 8.35 8.18
C GLY A 505 -5.17 9.09 6.85
N GLY A 506 -6.17 8.66 6.06
CA GLY A 506 -6.45 9.25 4.75
C GLY A 506 -5.48 8.84 3.64
N ALA A 507 -4.63 7.82 3.86
CA ALA A 507 -3.53 7.50 2.95
C ALA A 507 -3.93 6.62 1.74
N ARG A 508 -5.12 6.00 1.77
CA ARG A 508 -5.49 4.91 0.84
C ARG A 508 -6.55 5.32 -0.18
N LEU A 509 -7.56 6.07 0.23
CA LEU A 509 -8.65 6.46 -0.67
C LEU A 509 -8.34 7.76 -1.42
N ALA A 510 -8.85 7.85 -2.64
CA ALA A 510 -8.64 9.00 -3.51
C ALA A 510 -9.90 9.33 -4.32
N THR A 511 -9.87 10.46 -5.00
CA THR A 511 -10.93 10.91 -5.90
C THR A 511 -10.34 11.39 -7.22
N LEU A 512 -10.88 10.88 -8.33
CA LEU A 512 -10.65 11.39 -9.69
C LEU A 512 -11.93 12.09 -10.17
N THR A 513 -11.86 13.39 -10.40
CA THR A 513 -13.02 14.18 -10.85
C THR A 513 -12.77 14.82 -12.21
N VAL A 514 -13.76 14.75 -13.11
CA VAL A 514 -13.73 15.43 -14.40
C VAL A 514 -14.83 16.47 -14.47
N PHE A 515 -14.44 17.74 -14.48
CA PHE A 515 -15.33 18.87 -14.64
C PHE A 515 -15.54 19.22 -16.12
N THR A 516 -16.76 19.63 -16.45
CA THR A 516 -17.08 20.28 -17.72
C THR A 516 -16.52 21.71 -17.75
N ALA A 517 -16.53 22.34 -18.93
CA ALA A 517 -16.13 23.73 -19.06
C ALA A 517 -16.88 24.74 -18.16
N LYS A 518 -18.06 24.38 -17.68
CA LYS A 518 -18.90 25.21 -16.80
C LYS A 518 -18.65 24.97 -15.31
N GLY A 519 -17.76 24.05 -14.94
CA GLY A 519 -17.50 23.66 -13.56
C GLY A 519 -18.49 22.64 -12.97
N GLU A 520 -19.35 22.05 -13.80
CA GLU A 520 -20.21 20.93 -13.42
C GLU A 520 -19.39 19.64 -13.42
N ILE A 521 -19.60 18.74 -12.44
CA ILE A 521 -19.00 17.40 -12.44
C ILE A 521 -19.62 16.61 -13.60
N GLY A 522 -18.79 16.25 -14.60
CA GLY A 522 -19.20 15.39 -15.69
C GLY A 522 -19.26 13.92 -15.26
N TRP A 523 -18.25 13.48 -14.53
CA TRP A 523 -18.19 12.19 -13.82
C TRP A 523 -17.11 12.23 -12.74
N GLN A 524 -17.16 11.27 -11.82
CA GLN A 524 -16.22 11.13 -10.70
C GLN A 524 -16.03 9.65 -10.36
N GLU A 525 -14.81 9.26 -10.05
CA GLU A 525 -14.43 7.98 -9.46
C GLU A 525 -13.90 8.24 -8.05
N LYS A 526 -14.31 7.44 -7.06
CA LYS A 526 -13.97 7.60 -5.64
C LYS A 526 -13.46 6.29 -5.04
N GLY A 527 -12.63 6.40 -4.00
CA GLY A 527 -12.11 5.26 -3.26
C GLY A 527 -10.85 4.68 -3.91
N LEU A 528 -10.79 3.34 -3.98
CA LEU A 528 -9.62 2.61 -4.50
C LEU A 528 -9.49 2.71 -6.03
N GLY A 529 -10.46 3.27 -6.74
CA GLY A 529 -10.41 3.44 -8.20
C GLY A 529 -9.56 4.63 -8.68
N ALA A 530 -9.03 5.44 -7.77
CA ALA A 530 -8.35 6.70 -8.07
C ALA A 530 -6.93 6.77 -7.48
N SER A 531 -6.15 7.76 -7.94
CA SER A 531 -4.84 8.10 -7.36
C SER A 531 -4.94 9.39 -6.55
N PRO A 532 -4.29 9.49 -5.38
CA PRO A 532 -4.33 10.70 -4.57
C PRO A 532 -3.63 11.89 -5.26
N MET A 533 -2.71 11.62 -6.19
CA MET A 533 -1.89 12.65 -6.82
C MET A 533 -1.79 12.58 -8.34
N TYR A 534 -1.63 11.39 -8.90
CA TYR A 534 -1.20 11.25 -10.29
C TYR A 534 -2.31 10.75 -11.19
N GLN A 535 -2.65 11.57 -12.18
CA GLN A 535 -3.38 11.17 -13.37
C GLN A 535 -2.62 11.56 -14.63
N ASP A 536 -2.67 10.68 -15.62
CA ASP A 536 -2.19 10.91 -16.96
C ASP A 536 -3.38 11.00 -17.92
N VAL A 537 -3.27 11.86 -18.92
CA VAL A 537 -4.30 12.02 -19.94
C VAL A 537 -3.63 11.85 -21.29
N PHE A 538 -4.13 10.89 -22.06
CA PHE A 538 -3.60 10.58 -23.38
C PHE A 538 -4.74 10.34 -24.37
N ALA A 539 -4.42 10.50 -25.66
CA ALA A 539 -5.33 10.20 -26.75
C ALA A 539 -4.74 9.11 -27.64
N ASP A 540 -5.60 8.18 -28.07
CA ASP A 540 -5.30 7.16 -29.08
C ASP A 540 -6.41 7.15 -30.16
N ASP A 541 -6.42 6.14 -31.01
CA ASP A 541 -7.44 5.94 -32.04
C ASP A 541 -8.86 5.66 -31.50
N ARG A 542 -8.99 5.31 -30.21
CA ARG A 542 -10.26 5.06 -29.50
C ARG A 542 -10.78 6.28 -28.74
N GLY A 543 -10.01 7.36 -28.70
CA GLY A 543 -10.37 8.65 -28.11
C GLY A 543 -9.42 9.10 -27.01
N THR A 544 -9.90 10.01 -26.15
CA THR A 544 -9.14 10.55 -25.01
C THR A 544 -9.49 9.80 -23.73
N HIS A 545 -8.46 9.50 -22.95
CA HIS A 545 -8.51 8.64 -21.78
C HIS A 545 -7.81 9.29 -20.59
N VAL A 546 -8.17 8.85 -19.38
CA VAL A 546 -7.50 9.19 -18.13
C VAL A 546 -6.96 7.90 -17.52
N ARG A 547 -5.68 7.88 -17.17
CA ARG A 547 -5.02 6.74 -16.54
C ARG A 547 -4.48 7.12 -15.17
N VAL A 548 -4.62 6.21 -14.21
CA VAL A 548 -4.13 6.35 -12.84
C VAL A 548 -3.47 5.05 -12.38
N VAL A 549 -2.59 5.15 -11.38
CA VAL A 549 -2.18 4.01 -10.55
C VAL A 549 -2.80 4.22 -9.17
N ASP A 550 -3.64 3.28 -8.74
CA ASP A 550 -4.28 3.34 -7.43
C ASP A 550 -3.35 2.91 -6.28
N GLN A 551 -3.78 3.09 -5.03
CA GLN A 551 -2.98 2.74 -3.84
C GLN A 551 -2.88 1.22 -3.59
N THR A 552 -3.69 0.43 -4.30
CA THR A 552 -3.61 -1.04 -4.36
C THR A 552 -2.79 -1.54 -5.55
N GLN A 553 -2.03 -0.64 -6.19
CA GLN A 553 -1.10 -0.95 -7.28
C GLN A 553 -1.77 -1.49 -8.55
N ASN A 554 -2.98 -1.04 -8.86
CA ASN A 554 -3.60 -1.31 -10.16
C ASN A 554 -3.53 -0.09 -11.08
N ILE A 555 -3.22 -0.33 -12.35
CA ILE A 555 -3.33 0.68 -13.40
C ILE A 555 -4.76 0.66 -13.95
N ARG A 556 -5.47 1.77 -13.83
CA ARG A 556 -6.86 1.91 -14.31
C ARG A 556 -6.92 2.94 -15.42
N THR A 557 -7.61 2.61 -16.51
CA THR A 557 -7.86 3.54 -17.62
C THR A 557 -9.36 3.80 -17.76
N TYR A 558 -9.75 5.07 -17.78
CA TYR A 558 -11.12 5.53 -17.91
C TYR A 558 -11.30 6.36 -19.18
N ARG A 559 -12.45 6.22 -19.84
CA ARG A 559 -12.82 7.10 -20.95
C ARG A 559 -13.12 8.51 -20.44
N LEU A 560 -12.40 9.52 -20.94
CA LEU A 560 -12.53 10.92 -20.48
C LEU A 560 -13.97 11.45 -20.61
N GLY A 561 -14.72 11.02 -21.62
CA GLY A 561 -16.05 11.56 -21.92
C GLY A 561 -17.14 11.18 -20.91
N ASN A 562 -17.05 10.01 -20.28
CA ASN A 562 -18.13 9.44 -19.47
C ASN A 562 -17.69 8.62 -18.24
N GLY A 563 -16.38 8.50 -17.98
CA GLY A 563 -15.85 7.80 -16.80
C GLY A 563 -15.95 6.28 -16.87
N LYS A 564 -16.31 5.69 -18.02
CA LYS A 564 -16.35 4.23 -18.14
C LYS A 564 -14.92 3.68 -18.01
N GLN A 565 -14.69 2.79 -17.04
CA GLN A 565 -13.45 2.02 -16.96
C GLN A 565 -13.31 1.13 -18.19
N GLU A 566 -12.19 1.26 -18.90
CA GLU A 566 -11.90 0.54 -20.14
C GLU A 566 -10.94 -0.62 -19.92
N SER A 567 -10.01 -0.47 -18.98
CA SER A 567 -9.05 -1.50 -18.60
C SER A 567 -8.60 -1.37 -17.16
N LEU A 568 -8.15 -2.50 -16.62
CA LEU A 568 -7.50 -2.64 -15.32
C LEU A 568 -6.32 -3.60 -15.52
N THR A 569 -5.13 -3.17 -15.14
CA THR A 569 -3.91 -3.99 -15.15
C THR A 569 -3.33 -4.03 -13.74
N PRO A 570 -3.44 -5.16 -13.03
CA PRO A 570 -2.83 -5.29 -11.71
C PRO A 570 -1.30 -5.38 -11.85
N LEU A 571 -0.58 -4.68 -10.99
CA LEU A 571 0.86 -4.85 -10.82
C LEU A 571 1.12 -5.90 -9.74
N GLN A 572 2.25 -6.61 -9.84
CA GLN A 572 2.64 -7.59 -8.82
C GLN A 572 3.10 -6.86 -7.56
N ALA A 573 2.15 -6.49 -6.72
CA ALA A 573 2.35 -5.79 -5.45
C ALA A 573 2.79 -6.74 -4.34
N ASP A 574 2.48 -6.41 -3.09
CA ASP A 574 2.73 -7.30 -1.95
C ASP A 574 1.91 -8.58 -2.07
N ILE A 575 2.59 -9.72 -1.94
CA ILE A 575 2.02 -11.06 -2.02
C ILE A 575 2.03 -11.67 -0.63
N SER A 576 0.84 -11.88 -0.07
CA SER A 576 0.66 -12.44 1.28
C SER A 576 -0.02 -13.81 1.28
N HIS A 577 -0.61 -14.22 0.15
CA HIS A 577 -1.33 -15.48 0.03
C HIS A 577 -0.72 -16.34 -1.07
N ALA A 578 -0.46 -17.61 -0.76
CA ALA A 578 0.00 -18.58 -1.75
C ALA A 578 -0.52 -20.00 -1.46
N LYS A 579 -0.71 -20.79 -2.52
CA LYS A 579 -0.99 -22.23 -2.45
C LYS A 579 -0.17 -22.99 -3.48
N ALA A 580 0.31 -24.18 -3.10
CA ALA A 580 0.98 -25.11 -3.98
C ALA A 580 -0.02 -26.13 -4.55
N VAL A 581 -0.03 -26.31 -5.87
CA VAL A 581 -0.94 -27.24 -6.56
C VAL A 581 -0.42 -27.54 -7.97
N ASP A 582 -0.55 -28.79 -8.43
CA ASP A 582 -0.21 -29.17 -9.81
C ASP A 582 -1.33 -28.73 -10.79
N LEU A 583 -1.25 -27.50 -11.30
CA LEU A 583 -2.25 -26.89 -12.20
C LEU A 583 -2.14 -27.46 -13.62
N ASP A 584 -0.95 -27.93 -13.92
CA ASP A 584 -0.45 -28.20 -15.23
C ASP A 584 -0.48 -29.71 -15.55
N LYS A 585 -0.50 -30.56 -14.52
CA LYS A 585 -0.42 -32.02 -14.52
C LYS A 585 0.92 -32.58 -15.00
N ASP A 586 2.02 -31.88 -14.72
CA ASP A 586 3.37 -32.39 -14.95
C ASP A 586 3.92 -33.25 -13.79
N GLY A 587 3.20 -33.30 -12.66
CA GLY A 587 3.57 -34.07 -11.48
C GLY A 587 4.43 -33.32 -10.48
N THR A 588 4.71 -32.04 -10.71
CA THR A 588 5.32 -31.12 -9.74
C THR A 588 4.32 -30.05 -9.31
N SER A 589 4.53 -29.45 -8.15
CA SER A 589 3.62 -28.42 -7.65
C SER A 589 3.89 -27.09 -8.34
N ASP A 590 2.86 -26.43 -8.88
CA ASP A 590 2.89 -25.02 -9.22
C ASP A 590 2.53 -24.16 -8.01
N VAL A 591 2.76 -22.86 -8.09
CA VAL A 591 2.44 -21.91 -7.02
C VAL A 591 1.50 -20.83 -7.54
N VAL A 592 0.34 -20.71 -6.91
CA VAL A 592 -0.62 -19.60 -7.13
C VAL A 592 -0.48 -18.59 -6.01
N MET A 593 -0.40 -17.32 -6.36
CA MET A 593 -0.09 -16.21 -5.45
C MET A 593 -1.00 -15.01 -5.68
N GLY A 594 -1.29 -14.27 -4.60
CA GLY A 594 -2.04 -13.03 -4.61
C GLY A 594 -1.82 -12.21 -3.33
N GLY A 595 -2.27 -10.96 -3.34
CA GLY A 595 -2.22 -10.09 -2.15
C GLY A 595 -2.86 -8.74 -2.40
N SER A 596 -2.12 -7.65 -2.22
CA SER A 596 -2.69 -6.30 -2.09
C SER A 596 -3.30 -5.67 -3.36
N SER A 597 -3.02 -6.23 -4.54
CA SER A 597 -3.61 -5.79 -5.81
C SER A 597 -4.72 -6.72 -6.31
N ASP A 598 -5.39 -6.34 -7.39
CA ASP A 598 -6.47 -7.11 -8.02
C ASP A 598 -5.95 -8.32 -8.84
N GLY A 599 -4.66 -8.66 -8.71
CA GLY A 599 -3.97 -9.68 -9.50
C GLY A 599 -3.80 -11.02 -8.79
N VAL A 600 -3.90 -12.09 -9.57
CA VAL A 600 -3.52 -13.47 -9.18
C VAL A 600 -2.52 -13.99 -10.20
N TRP A 601 -1.42 -14.57 -9.73
CA TRP A 601 -0.35 -15.10 -10.59
C TRP A 601 -0.10 -16.57 -10.29
N ALA A 602 0.10 -17.37 -11.33
CA ALA A 602 0.58 -18.74 -11.21
C ALA A 602 1.98 -18.87 -11.80
N TYR A 603 2.87 -19.54 -11.07
CA TYR A 603 4.25 -19.81 -11.46
C TYR A 603 4.54 -21.30 -11.35
N SER A 604 5.38 -21.82 -12.26
CA SER A 604 5.91 -23.17 -12.13
C SER A 604 6.78 -23.29 -10.89
N GLY A 605 6.49 -24.24 -9.99
CA GLY A 605 7.29 -24.47 -8.78
C GLY A 605 8.76 -24.78 -9.09
N PRO A 606 9.07 -25.74 -9.99
CA PRO A 606 10.46 -26.02 -10.37
C PRO A 606 11.21 -24.79 -10.91
N SER A 607 10.51 -23.88 -11.59
CA SER A 607 11.12 -22.65 -12.12
C SER A 607 11.55 -21.67 -11.01
N LEU A 608 10.81 -21.63 -9.89
CA LEU A 608 11.16 -20.87 -8.69
C LEU A 608 12.38 -21.48 -8.00
N VAL A 609 12.43 -22.82 -7.87
CA VAL A 609 13.57 -23.53 -7.28
C VAL A 609 14.84 -23.38 -8.11
N THR A 610 14.73 -23.35 -9.44
CA THR A 610 15.90 -23.17 -10.33
C THR A 610 16.35 -21.72 -10.49
N GLY A 611 15.62 -20.76 -9.92
CA GLY A 611 15.96 -19.33 -9.97
C GLY A 611 15.56 -18.62 -11.26
N LYS A 612 14.66 -19.20 -12.06
CA LYS A 612 14.16 -18.62 -13.32
C LYS A 612 12.63 -18.70 -13.36
N PRO A 613 11.93 -17.86 -12.56
CA PRO A 613 10.47 -17.91 -12.45
C PRO A 613 9.78 -17.87 -13.82
N GLU A 614 8.97 -18.89 -14.11
CA GLU A 614 8.14 -19.01 -15.29
C GLU A 614 6.68 -18.80 -14.88
N LYS A 615 6.12 -17.67 -15.31
CA LYS A 615 4.71 -17.36 -15.11
C LYS A 615 3.86 -18.20 -16.07
N LEU A 616 2.98 -19.03 -15.52
CA LEU A 616 2.05 -19.87 -16.27
C LEU A 616 0.87 -19.05 -16.79
N TRP A 617 0.27 -18.24 -15.92
CA TRP A 617 -0.83 -17.33 -16.25
C TRP A 617 -0.95 -16.22 -15.20
N GLN A 618 -1.77 -15.21 -15.53
CA GLN A 618 -2.22 -14.18 -14.62
C GLN A 618 -3.73 -13.93 -14.81
N ALA A 619 -4.42 -13.59 -13.73
CA ALA A 619 -5.84 -13.25 -13.72
C ALA A 619 -6.10 -11.95 -12.96
N THR A 620 -7.25 -11.34 -13.22
CA THR A 620 -7.73 -10.15 -12.50
C THR A 620 -9.03 -10.51 -11.78
N VAL A 621 -9.10 -10.18 -10.49
CA VAL A 621 -10.23 -10.42 -9.59
C VAL A 621 -10.77 -9.08 -9.04
N PRO A 622 -12.01 -9.01 -8.51
CA PRO A 622 -12.61 -7.73 -8.11
C PRO A 622 -12.15 -7.29 -6.70
N GLY A 623 -10.90 -6.84 -6.60
CA GLY A 623 -10.28 -6.31 -5.38
C GLY A 623 -9.09 -7.14 -4.91
N ALA A 624 -8.44 -6.67 -3.83
CA ALA A 624 -7.29 -7.33 -3.22
C ALA A 624 -7.61 -8.77 -2.82
N VAL A 625 -6.65 -9.67 -3.02
CA VAL A 625 -6.74 -11.08 -2.65
C VAL A 625 -6.49 -11.22 -1.15
N THR A 626 -7.45 -11.79 -0.44
CA THR A 626 -7.38 -12.00 1.01
C THR A 626 -7.37 -13.48 1.40
N GLY A 627 -7.45 -14.37 0.41
CA GLY A 627 -7.33 -15.81 0.62
C GLY A 627 -7.35 -16.58 -0.70
N ILE A 628 -6.63 -17.69 -0.74
CA ILE A 628 -6.57 -18.59 -1.89
C ILE A 628 -6.78 -20.01 -1.39
N GLU A 629 -7.69 -20.75 -2.03
CA GLU A 629 -7.83 -22.19 -1.88
C GLU A 629 -7.74 -22.88 -3.24
N THR A 630 -7.41 -24.17 -3.25
CA THR A 630 -7.26 -24.94 -4.48
C THR A 630 -7.92 -26.31 -4.33
N GLY A 631 -8.64 -26.76 -5.35
CA GLY A 631 -9.35 -28.03 -5.30
C GLY A 631 -10.28 -28.24 -6.49
N ASP A 632 -10.69 -29.47 -6.73
CA ASP A 632 -11.63 -29.81 -7.79
C ASP A 632 -13.06 -29.45 -7.36
N VAL A 633 -13.57 -28.34 -7.90
CA VAL A 633 -14.91 -27.80 -7.56
C VAL A 633 -15.94 -28.02 -8.67
N ASN A 634 -15.55 -28.68 -9.75
CA ASN A 634 -16.42 -28.94 -10.91
C ASN A 634 -16.45 -30.41 -11.36
N GLY A 635 -15.75 -31.29 -10.65
CA GLY A 635 -15.75 -32.74 -10.84
C GLY A 635 -14.96 -33.24 -12.05
N ASP A 636 -14.11 -32.42 -12.67
CA ASP A 636 -13.35 -32.80 -13.87
C ASP A 636 -12.02 -33.54 -13.55
N GLY A 637 -11.70 -33.69 -12.26
CA GLY A 637 -10.48 -34.31 -11.75
C GLY A 637 -9.25 -33.40 -11.83
N ARG A 638 -9.40 -32.09 -12.09
CA ARG A 638 -8.35 -31.07 -12.06
C ARG A 638 -8.70 -30.05 -10.97
N PRO A 639 -7.69 -29.47 -10.30
CA PRO A 639 -7.96 -28.42 -9.33
C PRO A 639 -8.26 -27.08 -10.02
N GLU A 640 -9.28 -26.40 -9.52
CA GLU A 640 -9.48 -24.97 -9.69
C GLU A 640 -8.73 -24.17 -8.62
N VAL A 641 -8.64 -22.86 -8.85
CA VAL A 641 -8.21 -21.88 -7.87
C VAL A 641 -9.43 -21.07 -7.44
N VAL A 642 -9.75 -21.09 -6.14
CA VAL A 642 -10.85 -20.32 -5.56
C VAL A 642 -10.25 -19.18 -4.74
N VAL A 643 -10.57 -17.96 -5.13
CA VAL A 643 -9.95 -16.74 -4.61
C VAL A 643 -10.98 -15.94 -3.83
N ALA A 644 -10.72 -15.68 -2.55
CA ALA A 644 -11.37 -14.61 -1.83
C ALA A 644 -10.73 -13.29 -2.26
N ALA A 645 -11.50 -12.44 -2.93
CA ALA A 645 -11.12 -11.08 -3.27
C ALA A 645 -12.05 -10.12 -2.54
N ASP A 646 -11.56 -8.97 -2.09
CA ASP A 646 -12.24 -8.02 -1.20
C ASP A 646 -13.77 -7.91 -1.36
N THR A 647 -14.29 -7.90 -2.59
CA THR A 647 -15.72 -7.78 -2.90
C THR A 647 -16.44 -9.05 -3.38
N ALA A 648 -15.73 -10.14 -3.68
CA ALA A 648 -16.31 -11.36 -4.25
C ALA A 648 -15.41 -12.60 -4.07
N VAL A 649 -16.00 -13.79 -4.18
CA VAL A 649 -15.23 -15.02 -4.42
C VAL A 649 -15.17 -15.30 -5.93
N VAL A 650 -13.98 -15.60 -6.45
CA VAL A 650 -13.76 -15.91 -7.87
C VAL A 650 -13.24 -17.34 -8.00
N VAL A 651 -13.91 -18.13 -8.83
CA VAL A 651 -13.44 -19.47 -9.23
C VAL A 651 -12.71 -19.33 -10.56
N LEU A 652 -11.42 -19.68 -10.57
CA LEU A 652 -10.56 -19.64 -11.74
C LEU A 652 -10.23 -21.07 -12.18
N ASN A 653 -10.24 -21.31 -13.48
CA ASN A 653 -9.72 -22.53 -14.06
C ASN A 653 -8.21 -22.64 -13.76
N GLY A 654 -7.79 -23.70 -13.07
CA GLY A 654 -6.42 -23.82 -12.58
C GLY A 654 -5.36 -23.76 -13.68
N ARG A 655 -5.62 -24.32 -14.86
CA ARG A 655 -4.63 -24.33 -15.96
C ARG A 655 -4.50 -22.98 -16.69
N THR A 656 -5.56 -22.18 -16.75
CA THR A 656 -5.63 -21.01 -17.65
C THR A 656 -5.86 -19.67 -16.95
N GLY A 657 -6.20 -19.67 -15.65
CA GLY A 657 -6.56 -18.46 -14.92
C GLY A 657 -7.87 -17.82 -15.37
N LYS A 658 -8.66 -18.48 -16.23
CA LYS A 658 -9.95 -17.95 -16.70
C LYS A 658 -11.00 -18.07 -15.62
N THR A 659 -11.74 -16.99 -15.38
CA THR A 659 -12.91 -17.00 -14.50
C THR A 659 -13.96 -17.98 -15.00
N LEU A 660 -14.33 -18.93 -14.13
CA LEU A 660 -15.43 -19.88 -14.31
C LEU A 660 -16.70 -19.37 -13.64
N ALA A 661 -16.58 -18.82 -12.43
CA ALA A 661 -17.68 -18.27 -11.66
C ALA A 661 -17.23 -17.06 -10.82
N THR A 662 -18.18 -16.20 -10.48
CA THR A 662 -17.99 -15.09 -9.52
C THR A 662 -19.19 -15.05 -8.59
N ILE A 663 -18.92 -15.15 -7.30
CA ILE A 663 -19.90 -15.08 -6.21
C ILE A 663 -19.77 -13.70 -5.58
N ASP A 664 -20.76 -12.84 -5.83
CA ASP A 664 -20.82 -11.48 -5.30
C ASP A 664 -20.90 -11.50 -3.76
N GLY A 665 -19.99 -10.77 -3.09
CA GLY A 665 -19.99 -10.61 -1.64
C GLY A 665 -21.13 -9.70 -1.12
N GLY A 666 -21.93 -9.11 -1.99
CA GLY A 666 -23.07 -8.26 -1.63
C GLY A 666 -22.67 -6.96 -0.96
N GLY A 667 -21.48 -6.44 -1.29
CA GLY A 667 -20.87 -5.27 -0.64
C GLY A 667 -20.30 -5.55 0.74
N ARG A 668 -20.14 -6.82 1.13
CA ARG A 668 -19.44 -7.25 2.35
C ARG A 668 -17.98 -7.53 2.05
N PHE A 669 -17.15 -7.38 3.08
CA PHE A 669 -15.76 -7.78 3.01
C PHE A 669 -15.66 -9.31 2.94
N VAL A 670 -15.26 -9.82 1.78
CA VAL A 670 -14.98 -11.25 1.59
C VAL A 670 -13.54 -11.50 2.00
N ARG A 671 -13.37 -11.85 3.27
CA ARG A 671 -12.08 -11.97 3.92
C ARG A 671 -11.38 -13.31 3.69
N SER A 672 -12.13 -14.38 3.45
CA SER A 672 -11.59 -15.73 3.32
C SER A 672 -12.56 -16.64 2.56
N VAL A 673 -12.09 -17.83 2.20
CA VAL A 673 -12.88 -18.89 1.59
C VAL A 673 -12.35 -20.24 2.07
N ARG A 674 -13.23 -21.24 2.21
CA ARG A 674 -12.85 -22.61 2.58
C ARG A 674 -13.54 -23.61 1.65
N LEU A 675 -12.86 -24.70 1.34
CA LEU A 675 -13.37 -25.76 0.47
C LEU A 675 -13.69 -27.03 1.24
N ALA A 676 -14.83 -27.66 0.95
CA ALA A 676 -15.23 -28.93 1.54
C ALA A 676 -16.28 -29.62 0.66
N ASP A 677 -16.25 -30.95 0.58
CA ASP A 677 -17.35 -31.73 -0.01
C ASP A 677 -18.53 -31.76 0.98
N LEU A 678 -19.55 -30.92 0.76
CA LEU A 678 -20.64 -30.71 1.71
C LEU A 678 -21.80 -31.68 1.50
N ASP A 679 -21.99 -32.14 0.26
CA ASP A 679 -23.10 -33.02 -0.09
C ASP A 679 -22.68 -34.46 -0.40
N GLY A 680 -21.39 -34.78 -0.46
CA GLY A 680 -20.84 -36.12 -0.62
C GLY A 680 -20.85 -36.63 -2.06
N ASP A 681 -20.83 -35.73 -3.04
CA ASP A 681 -20.77 -36.06 -4.46
C ASP A 681 -19.34 -36.20 -5.00
N GLY A 682 -18.34 -35.78 -4.22
CA GLY A 682 -16.93 -35.84 -4.55
C GLY A 682 -16.37 -34.57 -5.21
N GLU A 683 -17.22 -33.56 -5.44
CA GLU A 683 -16.82 -32.21 -5.81
C GLU A 683 -16.65 -31.37 -4.54
N LEU A 684 -15.71 -30.43 -4.52
CA LEU A 684 -15.57 -29.51 -3.39
C LEU A 684 -16.51 -28.32 -3.56
N ASP A 685 -17.25 -28.02 -2.49
CA ASP A 685 -18.09 -26.83 -2.39
C ASP A 685 -17.34 -25.68 -1.70
N ILE A 686 -17.89 -24.48 -1.85
CA ILE A 686 -17.29 -23.21 -1.42
C ILE A 686 -18.05 -22.68 -0.20
N LEU A 687 -17.35 -22.44 0.90
CA LEU A 687 -17.85 -21.79 2.11
C LEU A 687 -17.32 -20.35 2.22
N VAL A 688 -18.23 -19.40 2.43
CA VAL A 688 -17.91 -17.96 2.51
C VAL A 688 -18.43 -17.37 3.82
N PRO A 689 -17.54 -17.06 4.79
CA PRO A 689 -17.91 -16.42 6.05
C PRO A 689 -17.91 -14.89 5.93
N THR A 690 -19.07 -14.27 6.12
CA THR A 690 -19.22 -12.81 6.20
C THR A 690 -20.06 -12.44 7.44
N ASN A 691 -21.24 -11.82 7.26
CA ASN A 691 -22.25 -11.67 8.31
C ASN A 691 -23.23 -12.87 8.36
N SER A 692 -23.14 -13.76 7.39
CA SER A 692 -23.69 -15.12 7.39
C SER A 692 -22.60 -16.09 6.94
N LEU A 693 -22.83 -17.37 7.18
CA LEU A 693 -22.05 -18.44 6.57
C LEU A 693 -22.84 -18.99 5.38
N ASP A 694 -22.34 -18.73 4.18
CA ASP A 694 -22.97 -19.15 2.94
C ASP A 694 -22.17 -20.28 2.28
N ALA A 695 -22.88 -21.25 1.71
CA ALA A 695 -22.30 -22.34 0.92
C ALA A 695 -22.72 -22.23 -0.55
N TYR A 696 -21.82 -22.57 -1.47
CA TYR A 696 -22.03 -22.52 -2.92
C TYR A 696 -21.40 -23.74 -3.60
N TYR A 697 -21.98 -24.18 -4.70
CA TYR A 697 -21.30 -25.05 -5.67
C TYR A 697 -20.17 -24.28 -6.37
N GLY A 698 -19.24 -25.01 -7.01
CA GLY A 698 -18.14 -24.41 -7.77
C GLY A 698 -18.56 -23.55 -8.96
N ASP A 699 -19.79 -23.70 -9.47
CA ASP A 699 -20.38 -22.84 -10.49
C ASP A 699 -20.97 -21.52 -9.95
N GLY A 700 -20.93 -21.32 -8.63
CA GLY A 700 -21.42 -20.15 -7.92
C GLY A 700 -22.90 -20.21 -7.54
N HIS A 701 -23.61 -21.32 -7.76
CA HIS A 701 -24.97 -21.49 -7.28
C HIS A 701 -25.01 -21.75 -5.77
N LYS A 702 -25.81 -20.94 -5.06
CA LYS A 702 -25.97 -21.06 -3.60
C LYS A 702 -26.62 -22.39 -3.20
N LEU A 703 -25.97 -23.09 -2.29
CA LEU A 703 -26.43 -24.32 -1.63
C LEU A 703 -27.37 -23.99 -0.47
N TRP A 704 -26.85 -23.25 0.51
CA TRP A 704 -27.57 -22.84 1.71
C TRP A 704 -26.89 -21.62 2.35
N SER A 705 -27.61 -20.99 3.28
CA SER A 705 -27.11 -19.90 4.13
C SER A 705 -27.47 -20.20 5.58
N TYR A 706 -26.53 -19.95 6.48
CA TYR A 706 -26.76 -19.92 7.93
C TYR A 706 -26.55 -18.50 8.46
N THR A 707 -27.54 -18.01 9.22
CA THR A 707 -27.49 -16.70 9.88
C THR A 707 -27.63 -16.92 11.38
N ALA A 708 -26.90 -16.14 12.17
CA ALA A 708 -27.07 -16.12 13.62
C ALA A 708 -28.54 -15.78 14.00
N PRO A 709 -29.01 -16.19 15.20
CA PRO A 709 -30.33 -15.80 15.69
C PRO A 709 -30.51 -14.28 15.68
N GLU A 710 -31.72 -13.79 15.40
CA GLU A 710 -32.03 -12.34 15.35
C GLU A 710 -31.61 -11.60 16.63
N SER A 711 -31.63 -12.28 17.78
CA SER A 711 -31.18 -11.73 19.06
C SER A 711 -29.68 -11.42 19.15
N ALA A 712 -28.86 -11.94 18.23
CA ALA A 712 -27.43 -11.68 18.18
C ALA A 712 -27.08 -10.34 17.52
N GLY A 713 -28.03 -9.73 16.80
CA GLY A 713 -27.80 -8.49 16.05
C GLY A 713 -26.86 -8.70 14.86
N ASP A 714 -26.09 -7.67 14.52
CA ASP A 714 -25.06 -7.76 13.49
C ASP A 714 -23.85 -8.53 14.02
N VAL A 715 -23.41 -9.54 13.26
CA VAL A 715 -22.31 -10.44 13.62
C VAL A 715 -21.30 -10.58 12.50
N VAL A 716 -20.11 -11.02 12.86
CA VAL A 716 -19.03 -11.50 11.99
C VAL A 716 -18.86 -12.99 12.24
N PHE A 717 -18.84 -13.79 11.17
CA PHE A 717 -18.50 -15.20 11.22
C PHE A 717 -16.99 -15.41 11.12
N THR A 718 -16.46 -16.32 11.92
CA THR A 718 -15.06 -16.79 11.87
C THR A 718 -14.86 -17.77 10.71
N ASP A 719 -13.60 -18.09 10.40
CA ASP A 719 -13.28 -19.05 9.36
C ASP A 719 -13.89 -20.42 9.66
N PRO A 720 -14.69 -20.99 8.76
CA PRO A 720 -15.27 -22.28 9.01
C PRO A 720 -14.23 -23.38 8.83
N SER A 721 -14.40 -24.47 9.56
CA SER A 721 -13.72 -25.73 9.29
C SER A 721 -14.74 -26.83 9.04
N SER A 722 -14.35 -27.94 8.42
CA SER A 722 -15.28 -29.01 8.08
C SER A 722 -14.74 -30.38 8.48
N GLY A 723 -15.65 -31.28 8.81
CA GLY A 723 -15.33 -32.65 9.22
C GLY A 723 -16.58 -33.42 9.62
N ASP A 724 -16.57 -34.74 9.44
CA ASP A 724 -17.67 -35.63 9.85
C ASP A 724 -19.06 -35.23 9.31
N GLY A 725 -19.13 -34.75 8.07
CA GLY A 725 -20.37 -34.28 7.44
C GLY A 725 -20.96 -33.05 8.13
N ARG A 726 -20.10 -32.23 8.77
CA ARG A 726 -20.43 -30.98 9.43
C ARG A 726 -19.53 -29.85 8.97
N VAL A 727 -20.07 -28.64 9.11
CA VAL A 727 -19.32 -27.38 9.03
C VAL A 727 -19.34 -26.76 10.43
N TYR A 728 -18.16 -26.49 10.95
CA TYR A 728 -17.92 -25.87 12.25
C TYR A 728 -17.57 -24.41 12.05
N ALA A 729 -18.20 -23.51 12.80
CA ALA A 729 -17.89 -22.09 12.75
C ALA A 729 -18.20 -21.46 14.11
N SER A 730 -17.72 -20.25 14.33
CA SER A 730 -18.19 -19.37 15.40
C SER A 730 -18.62 -18.03 14.82
N TYR A 731 -19.38 -17.28 15.60
CA TYR A 731 -19.72 -15.90 15.27
C TYR A 731 -19.62 -15.02 16.50
N THR A 732 -19.37 -13.73 16.27
CA THR A 732 -19.29 -12.71 17.30
C THR A 732 -19.96 -11.41 16.84
N SER A 733 -20.45 -10.57 17.76
CA SER A 733 -20.98 -9.25 17.43
C SER A 733 -19.96 -8.39 16.68
N VAL A 734 -20.43 -7.48 15.82
CA VAL A 734 -19.58 -6.37 15.37
C VAL A 734 -19.20 -5.53 16.58
N ASP A 735 -17.94 -5.06 16.66
CA ASP A 735 -17.40 -4.26 17.78
C ASP A 735 -17.36 -5.01 19.13
N ALA A 736 -17.35 -6.36 19.10
CA ALA A 736 -17.56 -7.22 20.26
C ALA A 736 -16.70 -6.88 21.50
N ILE A 737 -15.41 -6.58 21.33
CA ILE A 737 -14.50 -6.34 22.45
C ILE A 737 -14.81 -5.06 23.24
N ASN A 738 -15.61 -4.16 22.66
CA ASN A 738 -16.04 -2.91 23.28
C ASN A 738 -17.47 -2.99 23.85
N LEU A 739 -18.12 -4.15 23.76
CA LEU A 739 -19.48 -4.38 24.25
C LEU A 739 -19.46 -5.01 25.64
N ASP A 740 -20.33 -4.55 26.54
CA ASP A 740 -20.53 -5.19 27.86
C ASP A 740 -21.09 -6.63 27.74
N LYS A 741 -21.84 -6.90 26.67
CA LYS A 741 -22.57 -8.16 26.43
C LYS A 741 -22.58 -8.51 24.93
N PRO A 742 -21.44 -8.92 24.36
CA PRO A 742 -21.39 -9.33 22.97
C PRO A 742 -22.15 -10.63 22.76
N ALA A 743 -22.74 -10.82 21.58
CA ALA A 743 -23.22 -12.13 21.15
C ALA A 743 -22.02 -12.94 20.67
N VAL A 744 -21.82 -14.12 21.25
CA VAL A 744 -20.75 -15.05 20.85
C VAL A 744 -21.32 -16.47 20.88
N ALA A 745 -21.05 -17.27 19.85
CA ALA A 745 -21.41 -18.68 19.85
C ALA A 745 -20.52 -19.53 18.95
N ALA A 746 -20.42 -20.82 19.28
CA ALA A 746 -19.92 -21.88 18.41
C ALA A 746 -21.10 -22.64 17.82
N VAL A 747 -20.98 -23.03 16.55
CA VAL A 747 -22.03 -23.76 15.83
C VAL A 747 -21.43 -24.91 15.02
N ALA A 748 -22.09 -26.08 15.06
CA ALA A 748 -21.90 -27.12 14.06
C ALA A 748 -23.15 -27.27 13.20
N LEU A 749 -22.97 -27.10 11.91
CA LEU A 749 -24.00 -27.23 10.90
C LEU A 749 -23.91 -28.60 10.24
N ASN A 750 -25.04 -29.15 9.82
CA ASN A 750 -25.05 -30.25 8.88
C ASN A 750 -24.51 -29.77 7.52
N ALA A 751 -23.41 -30.35 7.04
CA ALA A 751 -22.71 -29.86 5.84
C ALA A 751 -23.65 -29.73 4.62
N ARG A 752 -24.50 -30.73 4.37
CA ARG A 752 -25.43 -30.72 3.23
C ARG A 752 -26.55 -29.67 3.32
N THR A 753 -27.01 -29.31 4.51
CA THR A 753 -28.26 -28.53 4.67
C THR A 753 -28.10 -27.20 5.38
N GLY A 754 -26.93 -26.88 5.93
CA GLY A 754 -26.69 -25.67 6.72
C GLY A 754 -27.48 -25.61 8.02
N LYS A 755 -28.19 -26.69 8.41
CA LYS A 755 -29.00 -26.71 9.64
C LYS A 755 -28.13 -27.02 10.85
N ALA A 756 -28.23 -26.20 11.89
CA ALA A 756 -27.55 -26.43 13.15
C ALA A 756 -27.86 -27.83 13.71
N LYS A 757 -26.80 -28.57 14.01
CA LYS A 757 -26.82 -29.79 14.81
C LYS A 757 -26.74 -29.44 16.29
N TRP A 758 -25.91 -28.47 16.61
CA TRP A 758 -25.82 -27.82 17.90
C TRP A 758 -25.31 -26.39 17.70
N ASP A 759 -25.67 -25.53 18.65
CA ASP A 759 -25.23 -24.14 18.78
C ASP A 759 -25.07 -23.89 20.29
N VAL A 760 -23.91 -23.38 20.70
CA VAL A 760 -23.54 -23.21 22.10
C VAL A 760 -22.91 -21.84 22.30
N VAL A 761 -23.41 -21.10 23.28
CA VAL A 761 -22.75 -19.91 23.82
C VAL A 761 -21.61 -20.38 24.75
N PRO A 762 -20.35 -19.98 24.50
CA PRO A 762 -19.23 -20.39 25.34
C PRO A 762 -19.38 -19.85 26.77
N THR A 763 -18.87 -20.59 27.74
CA THR A 763 -18.84 -20.13 29.14
C THR A 763 -17.45 -19.58 29.42
N ALA A 764 -17.38 -18.40 30.03
CA ALA A 764 -16.09 -17.81 30.40
C ALA A 764 -15.31 -18.76 31.32
N PRO A 765 -14.01 -19.01 31.05
CA PRO A 765 -13.20 -19.90 31.85
C PRO A 765 -12.92 -19.30 33.23
N ALA A 766 -12.42 -20.13 34.15
CA ALA A 766 -12.05 -19.68 35.50
C ALA A 766 -10.97 -18.57 35.51
N ASP A 767 -10.13 -18.53 34.46
CA ASP A 767 -9.08 -17.53 34.28
C ASP A 767 -9.64 -16.16 33.85
N SER A 768 -10.91 -16.09 33.42
CA SER A 768 -11.57 -14.83 33.09
C SER A 768 -11.82 -14.02 34.36
N THR A 769 -11.35 -12.77 34.35
CA THR A 769 -11.40 -11.85 35.48
C THR A 769 -12.72 -11.09 35.60
N ASP A 770 -13.52 -11.03 34.52
CA ASP A 770 -14.82 -10.38 34.47
C ASP A 770 -15.98 -11.35 34.18
N GLY A 771 -15.67 -12.61 33.88
CA GLY A 771 -16.66 -13.65 33.57
C GLY A 771 -17.29 -13.49 32.17
N VAL A 772 -16.63 -12.78 31.25
CA VAL A 772 -17.11 -12.51 29.89
C VAL A 772 -16.20 -13.17 28.85
N VAL A 773 -16.83 -13.75 27.83
CA VAL A 773 -16.17 -14.08 26.55
C VAL A 773 -16.44 -12.92 25.61
N HIS A 774 -15.40 -12.16 25.29
CA HIS A 774 -15.50 -10.86 24.61
C HIS A 774 -15.69 -11.01 23.11
N ALA A 775 -15.00 -11.95 22.47
CA ALA A 775 -15.12 -12.15 21.03
C ALA A 775 -14.78 -13.60 20.62
N ALA A 776 -15.12 -13.94 19.39
CA ALA A 776 -14.54 -15.07 18.67
C ALA A 776 -13.45 -14.54 17.73
N VAL A 777 -12.31 -15.22 17.64
CA VAL A 777 -11.22 -14.79 16.75
C VAL A 777 -11.59 -15.08 15.30
N PRO A 778 -11.70 -14.07 14.42
CA PRO A 778 -12.21 -14.28 13.07
C PRO A 778 -11.30 -15.08 12.13
N ASN A 779 -9.98 -14.88 12.24
CA ASN A 779 -8.98 -15.52 11.37
C ASN A 779 -8.52 -16.85 11.96
N ASP A 780 -8.72 -17.95 11.24
CA ASP A 780 -8.33 -19.31 11.62
C ASP A 780 -8.75 -19.76 13.04
N GLY A 781 -9.73 -19.08 13.63
CA GLY A 781 -10.20 -19.34 15.00
C GLY A 781 -11.01 -20.62 15.17
N VAL A 782 -11.27 -21.38 14.09
CA VAL A 782 -11.94 -22.68 14.15
C VAL A 782 -11.18 -23.69 13.31
N PHE A 783 -10.79 -24.81 13.91
CA PHE A 783 -9.98 -25.82 13.23
C PHE A 783 -10.42 -27.25 13.60
N ALA A 784 -10.81 -28.03 12.60
CA ALA A 784 -11.20 -29.43 12.73
C ALA A 784 -10.21 -30.33 12.00
N SER A 785 -9.74 -31.38 12.67
CA SER A 785 -8.89 -32.41 12.06
C SER A 785 -9.03 -33.72 12.82
N LYS A 786 -8.89 -34.84 12.12
CA LYS A 786 -8.88 -36.18 12.72
C LYS A 786 -7.65 -36.44 13.59
N GLU A 787 -6.62 -35.61 13.43
CA GLU A 787 -5.36 -35.72 14.19
C GLU A 787 -5.38 -34.96 15.50
N ILE A 788 -6.39 -34.12 15.74
CA ILE A 788 -6.54 -33.42 17.03
C ILE A 788 -6.73 -34.49 18.13
N PRO A 789 -5.90 -34.51 19.18
CA PRO A 789 -5.84 -35.63 20.12
C PRO A 789 -6.95 -35.63 21.18
N TYR A 790 -8.21 -35.50 20.74
CA TYR A 790 -9.39 -35.55 21.59
C TYR A 790 -10.56 -36.14 20.78
N ALA A 791 -11.63 -36.57 21.46
CA ALA A 791 -12.87 -37.05 20.84
C ALA A 791 -12.72 -38.21 19.82
N GLY A 792 -11.58 -38.92 19.78
CA GLY A 792 -11.35 -40.02 18.84
C GLY A 792 -11.35 -39.60 17.37
N GLY A 793 -10.78 -38.43 17.04
CA GLY A 793 -10.71 -37.90 15.67
C GLY A 793 -11.92 -37.06 15.25
N HIS A 794 -12.75 -36.66 16.22
CA HIS A 794 -13.92 -35.81 16.02
C HIS A 794 -13.78 -34.43 16.70
N ALA A 795 -12.57 -34.07 17.13
CA ALA A 795 -12.34 -32.85 17.88
C ALA A 795 -12.25 -31.62 16.98
N VAL A 796 -12.62 -30.47 17.53
CA VAL A 796 -12.57 -29.16 16.88
C VAL A 796 -12.07 -28.12 17.88
N ALA A 797 -11.07 -27.33 17.49
CA ALA A 797 -10.57 -26.20 18.26
C ALA A 797 -11.36 -24.93 17.92
N TYR A 798 -11.61 -24.10 18.93
CA TYR A 798 -12.20 -22.77 18.85
C TYR A 798 -11.34 -21.78 19.63
N VAL A 799 -11.19 -20.56 19.14
CA VAL A 799 -10.45 -19.49 19.81
C VAL A 799 -11.37 -18.33 20.17
N TRP A 800 -11.27 -17.91 21.43
CA TRP A 800 -12.07 -16.84 22.02
C TRP A 800 -11.18 -15.78 22.64
N GLU A 801 -11.72 -14.57 22.82
CA GLU A 801 -11.06 -13.48 23.56
C GLU A 801 -11.65 -13.37 24.97
N ILE A 802 -10.80 -13.32 25.99
CA ILE A 802 -11.19 -13.17 27.41
C ILE A 802 -10.34 -12.11 28.12
N MET A 803 -10.88 -11.49 29.17
CA MET A 803 -10.09 -10.68 30.10
C MET A 803 -9.39 -11.57 31.12
N ALA A 804 -8.06 -11.62 31.12
CA ALA A 804 -7.27 -12.39 32.09
C ALA A 804 -6.15 -11.56 32.74
N HIS A 805 -5.58 -12.06 33.83
CA HIS A 805 -4.45 -11.42 34.52
C HIS A 805 -3.15 -11.53 33.72
N ALA A 806 -2.43 -10.42 33.56
CA ALA A 806 -1.16 -10.34 32.85
C ALA A 806 0.06 -10.32 33.81
N GLY A 807 1.17 -10.91 33.36
CA GLY A 807 2.44 -10.97 34.10
C GLY A 807 2.55 -12.18 35.06
N ALA A 808 3.79 -12.50 35.48
CA ALA A 808 4.13 -13.74 36.21
C ALA A 808 3.44 -13.92 37.58
N ASP A 809 2.75 -12.89 38.10
CA ASP A 809 1.96 -12.91 39.34
C ASP A 809 0.74 -11.94 39.25
N ALA A 810 0.14 -11.78 38.07
CA ALA A 810 -0.91 -10.76 37.82
C ALA A 810 -0.46 -9.30 38.04
N ALA A 811 0.84 -9.05 38.01
CA ALA A 811 1.44 -7.75 38.33
C ALA A 811 1.12 -6.66 37.30
N ASP A 812 0.78 -7.05 36.07
CA ASP A 812 0.61 -6.12 34.94
C ASP A 812 -0.87 -5.76 34.71
N GLY A 813 -1.77 -6.17 35.62
CA GLY A 813 -3.20 -5.89 35.55
C GLY A 813 -3.98 -6.89 34.70
N ASN A 814 -5.12 -6.45 34.15
CA ASN A 814 -5.95 -7.28 33.27
C ASN A 814 -5.72 -6.88 31.81
N SER A 815 -5.63 -7.87 30.92
CA SER A 815 -5.50 -7.68 29.48
C SER A 815 -6.36 -8.70 28.72
N MET A 816 -6.56 -8.48 27.42
CA MET A 816 -7.19 -9.46 26.52
C MET A 816 -6.21 -10.59 26.20
N PHE A 817 -6.71 -11.82 26.30
CA PHE A 817 -6.02 -13.05 25.95
C PHE A 817 -6.89 -13.95 25.09
N ASN A 818 -6.22 -14.66 24.18
CA ASN A 818 -6.76 -15.81 23.48
C ASN A 818 -7.06 -16.94 24.47
N TYR A 819 -8.19 -17.59 24.30
CA TYR A 819 -8.59 -18.80 25.01
C TYR A 819 -8.99 -19.88 24.01
N VAL A 820 -8.23 -20.95 23.97
CA VAL A 820 -8.45 -22.08 23.07
C VAL A 820 -9.34 -23.10 23.77
N GLU A 821 -10.46 -23.47 23.16
CA GLU A 821 -11.33 -24.57 23.57
C GLU A 821 -11.32 -25.69 22.54
N ILE A 822 -11.02 -26.91 22.97
CA ILE A 822 -11.16 -28.11 22.13
C ILE A 822 -12.46 -28.81 22.53
N ARG A 823 -13.35 -29.01 21.55
CA ARG A 823 -14.69 -29.57 21.73
C ARG A 823 -14.88 -30.87 20.95
N ASP A 824 -15.75 -31.76 21.43
CA ASP A 824 -16.26 -32.87 20.62
C ASP A 824 -17.20 -32.30 19.54
N GLY A 825 -16.79 -32.36 18.27
CA GLY A 825 -17.56 -31.82 17.15
C GLY A 825 -18.96 -32.45 16.99
N ARG A 826 -19.22 -33.60 17.59
CA ARG A 826 -20.53 -34.27 17.50
C ARG A 826 -21.53 -33.69 18.52
N THR A 827 -21.06 -33.32 19.70
CA THR A 827 -21.91 -32.93 20.84
C THR A 827 -21.77 -31.47 21.26
N GLY A 828 -20.66 -30.81 20.92
CA GLY A 828 -20.29 -29.48 21.38
C GLY A 828 -19.70 -29.45 22.80
N GLU A 829 -19.48 -30.61 23.43
CA GLU A 829 -18.90 -30.72 24.77
C GLU A 829 -17.45 -30.24 24.79
N VAL A 830 -17.07 -29.42 25.78
CA VAL A 830 -15.68 -28.98 25.99
C VAL A 830 -14.87 -30.13 26.58
N LEU A 831 -13.77 -30.49 25.91
CA LEU A 831 -12.85 -31.55 26.31
C LEU A 831 -11.56 -31.02 26.89
N HIS A 832 -11.11 -29.85 26.41
CA HIS A 832 -9.92 -29.17 26.87
C HIS A 832 -10.07 -27.66 26.72
N GLY A 833 -9.41 -26.89 27.57
CA GLY A 833 -9.43 -25.43 27.52
C GLY A 833 -8.13 -24.85 28.05
N ALA A 834 -7.54 -23.89 27.34
CA ALA A 834 -6.26 -23.30 27.69
C ALA A 834 -6.20 -21.82 27.32
N THR A 835 -5.81 -20.98 28.29
CA THR A 835 -5.43 -19.58 28.03
C THR A 835 -4.10 -19.56 27.27
N ALA A 836 -4.07 -18.87 26.14
CA ALA A 836 -2.95 -18.80 25.19
C ALA A 836 -2.32 -17.40 25.19
N GLY A 837 -1.91 -16.89 24.03
CA GLY A 837 -1.27 -15.57 23.90
C GLY A 837 -2.25 -14.40 24.10
N GLY A 838 -1.74 -13.16 24.06
CA GLY A 838 -2.55 -11.95 24.14
C GLY A 838 -3.46 -11.71 22.93
N LEU A 839 -4.22 -10.62 22.95
CA LEU A 839 -4.97 -10.15 21.78
C LEU A 839 -4.08 -10.01 20.53
N TRP A 840 -4.60 -10.41 19.36
CA TRP A 840 -3.89 -10.39 18.06
C TRP A 840 -2.67 -11.32 17.96
N THR A 841 -2.55 -12.30 18.85
CA THR A 841 -1.40 -13.21 18.83
C THR A 841 -1.70 -14.60 18.26
N HIS A 842 -2.94 -14.88 17.82
CA HIS A 842 -3.28 -16.16 17.20
C HIS A 842 -3.05 -16.09 15.69
N HIS A 843 -2.24 -16.99 15.14
CA HIS A 843 -1.88 -17.05 13.72
C HIS A 843 -2.28 -18.38 13.04
N GLY A 844 -3.15 -19.16 13.69
CA GLY A 844 -3.72 -20.37 13.13
C GLY A 844 -3.22 -21.66 13.76
N PHE A 845 -3.72 -22.77 13.22
CA PHE A 845 -3.48 -24.13 13.70
C PHE A 845 -2.92 -25.03 12.60
N PHE A 846 -2.17 -26.04 13.00
CA PHE A 846 -1.78 -27.16 12.16
C PHE A 846 -1.74 -28.46 12.97
N THR A 847 -1.75 -29.62 12.30
CA THR A 847 -1.62 -30.93 12.96
C THR A 847 -0.46 -31.72 12.40
N GLY A 848 0.02 -32.66 13.21
CA GLY A 848 0.94 -33.71 12.81
C GLY A 848 1.30 -34.57 14.01
N ASN A 849 1.77 -35.79 13.75
CA ASN A 849 2.13 -36.75 14.79
C ASN A 849 1.02 -37.02 15.84
N GLY A 850 -0.26 -36.84 15.46
CA GLY A 850 -1.39 -36.99 16.38
C GLY A 850 -1.49 -35.88 17.42
N SER A 851 -0.95 -34.68 17.14
CA SER A 851 -1.05 -33.50 17.98
C SER A 851 -1.68 -32.33 17.23
N LEU A 852 -2.28 -31.41 17.98
CA LEU A 852 -2.68 -30.08 17.49
C LEU A 852 -1.59 -29.08 17.90
N TYR A 853 -1.21 -28.22 16.97
CA TYR A 853 -0.28 -27.14 17.21
C TYR A 853 -0.94 -25.79 16.94
N GLU A 854 -0.73 -24.83 17.84
CA GLU A 854 -1.09 -23.43 17.67
C GLU A 854 0.18 -22.64 17.32
N ALA A 855 0.11 -21.84 16.26
CA ALA A 855 1.10 -20.81 15.96
C ALA A 855 0.66 -19.50 16.62
N GLY A 856 1.44 -19.03 17.58
CA GLY A 856 1.21 -17.78 18.30
C GLY A 856 2.29 -16.73 18.03
N ALA A 857 2.01 -15.47 18.35
CA ALA A 857 3.02 -14.42 18.29
C ALA A 857 4.20 -14.79 19.20
N ALA A 858 5.39 -14.95 18.60
CA ALA A 858 6.62 -15.36 19.28
C ALA A 858 6.54 -16.70 20.06
N SER A 859 5.59 -17.59 19.72
CA SER A 859 5.44 -18.88 20.42
C SER A 859 4.77 -19.95 19.56
N TYR A 860 5.01 -21.21 19.92
CA TYR A 860 4.22 -22.34 19.46
C TYR A 860 3.73 -23.16 20.64
N ARG A 861 2.51 -23.70 20.53
CA ARG A 861 1.93 -24.57 21.55
C ARG A 861 1.50 -25.89 20.96
N ARG A 862 1.75 -26.99 21.67
CA ARG A 862 1.35 -28.36 21.30
C ARG A 862 0.35 -28.91 22.32
N TYR A 863 -0.80 -29.35 21.83
CA TYR A 863 -1.81 -30.10 22.58
C TYR A 863 -1.66 -31.58 22.25
N SER A 864 -1.37 -32.41 23.26
CA SER A 864 -1.00 -33.83 23.07
C SER A 864 -2.08 -34.83 23.53
N GLY A 865 -3.22 -34.34 24.01
CA GLY A 865 -4.40 -35.14 24.32
C GLY A 865 -4.74 -35.29 25.80
N GLU A 866 -5.81 -36.03 26.09
CA GLU A 866 -6.36 -36.19 27.44
C GLU A 866 -5.33 -36.73 28.44
N GLY A 867 -5.21 -36.04 29.59
CA GLY A 867 -4.29 -36.43 30.67
C GLY A 867 -2.82 -36.10 30.40
N THR A 868 -2.51 -35.39 29.31
CA THR A 868 -1.19 -34.82 29.04
C THR A 868 -1.15 -33.33 29.41
N THR A 869 0.04 -32.79 29.62
CA THR A 869 0.24 -31.35 29.77
C THR A 869 0.54 -30.76 28.40
N ASP A 870 -0.11 -29.65 28.06
CA ASP A 870 0.24 -28.86 26.89
C ASP A 870 1.70 -28.40 26.99
N SER A 871 2.44 -28.38 25.88
CA SER A 871 3.78 -27.82 25.87
C SER A 871 3.84 -26.55 25.03
N MET A 872 4.51 -25.54 25.56
CA MET A 872 4.71 -24.25 24.89
C MET A 872 6.18 -23.95 24.78
N VAL A 873 6.57 -23.44 23.61
CA VAL A 873 7.92 -23.00 23.31
C VAL A 873 7.89 -21.57 22.79
N PHE A 874 8.83 -20.74 23.25
CA PHE A 874 9.00 -19.38 22.76
C PHE A 874 10.01 -19.34 21.62
N THR A 875 9.81 -18.43 20.69
CA THR A 875 10.78 -18.13 19.64
C THR A 875 11.44 -16.79 19.91
N ILE A 876 12.72 -16.66 19.56
CA ILE A 876 13.42 -15.37 19.60
C ILE A 876 12.84 -14.39 18.57
N PRO A 877 12.63 -14.77 17.29
CA PRO A 877 11.88 -13.92 16.37
C PRO A 877 10.37 -14.01 16.64
N THR A 878 9.61 -12.97 16.26
CA THR A 878 8.14 -12.97 16.32
C THR A 878 7.61 -13.97 15.28
N ALA A 879 7.21 -15.16 15.71
CA ALA A 879 6.50 -16.10 14.85
C ALA A 879 5.12 -15.56 14.49
N LEU A 880 4.71 -15.70 13.23
CA LEU A 880 3.43 -15.23 12.67
C LEU A 880 2.67 -16.35 11.96
N GLY A 881 3.10 -17.60 12.12
CA GLY A 881 2.55 -18.77 11.44
C GLY A 881 3.57 -19.91 11.42
N GLY A 882 3.13 -21.13 11.12
CA GLY A 882 4.02 -22.28 11.14
C GLY A 882 3.39 -23.55 10.58
N GLY A 883 4.24 -24.54 10.32
CA GLY A 883 3.79 -25.86 9.89
C GLY A 883 4.92 -26.89 9.94
N LEU A 884 4.55 -28.16 9.94
CA LEU A 884 5.49 -29.26 9.80
C LEU A 884 5.81 -29.47 8.31
N ALA A 885 7.09 -29.74 8.02
CA ALA A 885 7.59 -29.93 6.67
C ALA A 885 8.62 -31.06 6.60
N THR A 886 8.78 -31.66 5.43
CA THR A 886 9.83 -32.66 5.20
C THR A 886 11.12 -31.95 4.79
N GLY A 887 12.11 -31.97 5.67
CA GLY A 887 13.43 -31.40 5.46
C GLY A 887 14.45 -32.34 4.79
N PRO A 888 15.70 -31.87 4.63
CA PRO A 888 16.77 -32.62 3.98
C PRO A 888 17.00 -34.00 4.61
N GLY A 889 17.09 -35.04 3.77
CA GLY A 889 17.24 -36.42 4.22
C GLY A 889 15.95 -37.06 4.74
N GLY A 890 14.79 -36.43 4.54
CA GLY A 890 13.48 -36.95 4.94
C GLY A 890 13.11 -36.69 6.40
N ARG A 891 13.91 -35.89 7.13
CA ARG A 891 13.61 -35.54 8.52
C ARG A 891 12.44 -34.56 8.61
N GLU A 892 11.65 -34.62 9.66
CA GLU A 892 10.62 -33.63 9.91
C GLU A 892 11.20 -32.35 10.51
N LEU A 893 10.69 -31.19 10.09
CA LEU A 893 11.04 -29.87 10.60
C LEU A 893 9.78 -29.11 10.98
N LEU A 894 9.85 -28.30 12.04
CA LEU A 894 8.90 -27.20 12.24
C LEU A 894 9.44 -25.98 11.51
N ILE A 895 8.77 -25.54 10.45
CA ILE A 895 9.08 -24.29 9.76
C ILE A 895 8.14 -23.21 10.29
N GLY A 896 8.71 -22.06 10.65
CA GLY A 896 7.98 -20.90 11.12
C GLY A 896 8.10 -19.74 10.16
N ALA A 897 6.96 -19.12 9.84
CA ALA A 897 6.91 -17.77 9.32
C ALA A 897 7.20 -16.84 10.49
N VAL A 898 8.10 -15.88 10.28
CA VAL A 898 8.41 -14.89 11.32
C VAL A 898 8.46 -13.51 10.70
N GLU A 899 8.25 -12.50 11.53
CA GLU A 899 8.54 -11.11 11.15
C GLU A 899 10.00 -11.01 10.69
N GLY A 900 10.18 -10.63 9.43
CA GLY A 900 11.50 -10.49 8.81
C GLY A 900 12.13 -11.78 8.29
N GLY A 901 11.38 -12.88 8.10
CA GLY A 901 11.87 -14.04 7.34
C GLY A 901 11.29 -15.40 7.72
N VAL A 902 12.14 -16.42 7.75
CA VAL A 902 11.75 -17.83 8.00
C VAL A 902 12.75 -18.56 8.89
N TYR A 903 12.24 -19.45 9.75
CA TYR A 903 13.04 -20.22 10.71
C TYR A 903 12.69 -21.70 10.65
N ALA A 904 13.67 -22.56 10.86
CA ALA A 904 13.49 -24.00 11.04
C ALA A 904 13.87 -24.42 12.46
N PHE A 905 13.03 -25.25 13.07
CA PHE A 905 13.23 -25.85 14.38
C PHE A 905 13.09 -27.37 14.28
N ASP A 906 13.72 -28.08 15.21
CA ASP A 906 13.46 -29.50 15.38
C ASP A 906 12.12 -29.68 16.13
N PRO A 907 11.21 -30.58 15.72
CA PRO A 907 9.96 -30.81 16.46
C PRO A 907 10.17 -31.26 17.92
N SER A 908 11.35 -31.78 18.29
CA SER A 908 11.66 -32.15 19.69
C SER A 908 11.74 -30.94 20.63
N VAL A 909 11.68 -29.70 20.15
CA VAL A 909 11.60 -28.50 21.01
C VAL A 909 10.37 -28.49 21.91
N PHE A 910 9.34 -29.26 21.58
CA PHE A 910 8.15 -29.42 22.42
C PHE A 910 8.33 -30.42 23.57
N ASP A 911 9.45 -31.15 23.60
CA ASP A 911 9.77 -32.16 24.63
C ASP A 911 10.75 -31.63 25.69
N THR A 912 11.18 -30.37 25.57
CA THR A 912 12.01 -29.68 26.56
C THR A 912 11.16 -29.08 27.69
N ALA A 913 11.82 -28.47 28.69
CA ALA A 913 11.11 -27.78 29.76
C ALA A 913 10.17 -26.69 29.19
N GLU A 914 9.00 -26.53 29.79
CA GLU A 914 7.99 -25.57 29.36
C GLU A 914 8.51 -24.12 29.41
N GLY A 915 8.15 -23.30 28.42
CA GLY A 915 8.51 -21.88 28.41
C GLY A 915 9.97 -21.60 28.07
N THR A 916 10.68 -22.54 27.45
CA THR A 916 12.03 -22.33 26.93
C THR A 916 12.05 -21.66 25.56
N TYR A 917 13.16 -21.00 25.23
CA TYR A 917 13.39 -20.49 23.89
C TYR A 917 13.95 -21.58 22.97
N ALA A 918 13.26 -21.86 21.86
CA ALA A 918 13.69 -22.84 20.87
C ALA A 918 15.00 -22.41 20.17
N PRO A 919 16.05 -23.24 20.17
CA PRO A 919 17.19 -23.00 19.29
C PRO A 919 16.82 -23.32 17.84
N ALA A 920 17.05 -22.37 16.93
CA ALA A 920 16.84 -22.60 15.51
C ALA A 920 17.89 -23.55 14.91
N LEU A 921 17.44 -24.47 14.05
CA LEU A 921 18.30 -25.28 13.19
C LEU A 921 18.83 -24.49 12.00
N GLY A 922 18.08 -23.50 11.54
CA GLY A 922 18.45 -22.61 10.44
C GLY A 922 17.46 -21.47 10.31
N SER A 923 17.84 -20.41 9.62
CA SER A 923 16.94 -19.31 9.28
C SER A 923 17.43 -18.55 8.05
N SER A 924 16.56 -17.72 7.50
CA SER A 924 16.89 -16.71 6.50
C SER A 924 16.13 -15.42 6.78
N THR A 925 16.75 -14.28 6.49
CA THR A 925 16.17 -12.95 6.71
C THR A 925 15.62 -12.40 5.40
N VAL A 926 14.35 -12.03 5.42
CA VAL A 926 13.62 -11.30 4.37
C VAL A 926 12.83 -10.22 5.10
N ALA A 927 13.38 -9.00 5.18
CA ALA A 927 12.92 -8.01 6.17
C ALA A 927 11.43 -7.61 6.03
N GLY A 928 10.86 -7.61 4.82
CA GLY A 928 9.43 -7.39 4.57
C GLY A 928 8.59 -8.68 4.51
N GLY A 929 9.10 -9.77 5.08
CA GLY A 929 8.42 -11.07 5.15
C GLY A 929 7.66 -11.24 6.46
N GLY A 930 6.54 -11.96 6.41
CA GLY A 930 5.71 -12.27 7.59
C GLY A 930 4.83 -13.49 7.41
N GLU A 931 4.52 -13.88 6.17
CA GLU A 931 3.76 -15.08 5.82
C GLU A 931 4.67 -16.12 5.14
N MET A 932 4.19 -17.36 4.96
CA MET A 932 4.96 -18.38 4.23
C MET A 932 4.11 -19.41 3.49
N LEU A 933 4.75 -20.09 2.54
CA LEU A 933 4.30 -21.37 1.97
C LEU A 933 5.42 -22.39 2.08
N ALA A 934 5.09 -23.61 2.51
CA ALA A 934 6.01 -24.74 2.53
C ALA A 934 5.43 -25.87 1.65
N ALA A 935 6.10 -26.22 0.56
CA ALA A 935 5.69 -27.31 -0.33
C ALA A 935 6.90 -27.94 -1.07
N ASP A 936 6.77 -29.21 -1.47
CA ASP A 936 7.71 -29.86 -2.39
C ASP A 936 7.43 -29.36 -3.81
N LEU A 937 8.27 -28.42 -4.27
CA LEU A 937 8.05 -27.70 -5.53
C LEU A 937 8.77 -28.35 -6.70
N ASP A 938 9.89 -29.03 -6.47
CA ASP A 938 10.66 -29.70 -7.52
C ASP A 938 10.44 -31.24 -7.58
N GLY A 939 9.67 -31.79 -6.64
CA GLY A 939 9.30 -33.19 -6.57
C GLY A 939 10.40 -34.10 -6.03
N ASP A 940 11.42 -33.54 -5.35
CA ASP A 940 12.54 -34.29 -4.79
C ASP A 940 12.26 -34.92 -3.42
N GLY A 941 11.09 -34.64 -2.84
CA GLY A 941 10.65 -35.12 -1.53
C GLY A 941 11.14 -34.27 -0.36
N VAL A 942 11.84 -33.17 -0.63
CA VAL A 942 12.21 -32.12 0.35
C VAL A 942 11.34 -30.90 0.09
N THR A 943 10.89 -30.27 1.17
CA THR A 943 10.07 -29.08 1.10
C THR A 943 10.92 -27.83 0.81
N GLU A 944 10.53 -27.06 -0.20
CA GLU A 944 10.94 -25.68 -0.38
C GLU A 944 10.06 -24.73 0.45
N VAL A 945 10.65 -23.60 0.86
CA VAL A 945 9.97 -22.58 1.66
C VAL A 945 9.93 -21.26 0.89
N LEU A 946 8.74 -20.69 0.73
CA LEU A 946 8.57 -19.32 0.24
C LEU A 946 8.30 -18.41 1.43
N SER A 947 9.08 -17.35 1.58
CA SER A 947 8.73 -16.21 2.44
C SER A 947 7.84 -15.27 1.65
N LEU A 948 6.70 -14.89 2.23
CA LEU A 948 5.68 -14.01 1.67
C LEU A 948 5.55 -12.74 2.53
N ASN A 949 4.93 -11.70 2.00
CA ASN A 949 4.68 -10.44 2.70
C ASN A 949 3.53 -10.56 3.72
N THR A 950 3.51 -9.68 4.71
CA THR A 950 2.43 -9.61 5.70
C THR A 950 1.13 -9.07 5.09
N ASP A 951 -0.02 -9.66 5.42
CA ASP A 951 -1.34 -9.11 5.05
C ASP A 951 -1.85 -8.08 6.09
N GLU A 952 -1.22 -6.91 6.11
CA GLU A 952 -1.52 -5.86 7.10
C GLU A 952 -2.94 -5.30 6.94
N THR A 953 -3.39 -5.10 5.70
CA THR A 953 -4.69 -4.47 5.42
C THR A 953 -5.86 -5.38 5.79
N THR A 954 -5.79 -6.67 5.47
CA THR A 954 -6.81 -7.63 5.91
C THR A 954 -6.79 -7.74 7.42
N SER A 955 -5.61 -7.87 8.03
CA SER A 955 -5.49 -7.98 9.50
C SER A 955 -6.08 -6.78 10.24
N ASP A 956 -5.84 -5.56 9.79
CA ASP A 956 -6.42 -4.35 10.41
C ASP A 956 -7.95 -4.30 10.27
N ARG A 957 -8.48 -4.64 9.09
CA ARG A 957 -9.94 -4.70 8.85
C ARG A 957 -10.62 -5.80 9.66
N MET A 958 -9.91 -6.90 9.87
CA MET A 958 -10.38 -7.99 10.72
C MET A 958 -10.41 -7.59 12.19
N ALA A 959 -9.35 -6.95 12.68
CA ALA A 959 -9.32 -6.40 14.04
C ALA A 959 -10.44 -5.36 14.25
N GLU A 960 -10.63 -4.45 13.29
CA GLU A 960 -11.70 -3.44 13.32
C GLU A 960 -13.09 -4.05 13.37
N SER A 961 -13.32 -5.18 12.69
CA SER A 961 -14.63 -5.83 12.67
C SER A 961 -15.14 -6.24 14.06
N ILE A 962 -14.22 -6.50 15.00
CA ILE A 962 -14.54 -6.85 16.39
C ILE A 962 -14.19 -5.76 17.40
N GLY A 963 -13.84 -4.55 16.93
CA GLY A 963 -13.66 -3.34 17.75
C GLY A 963 -12.21 -2.93 18.04
N GLY A 964 -11.24 -3.58 17.40
CA GLY A 964 -9.81 -3.33 17.56
C GLY A 964 -9.17 -2.61 16.38
N ARG A 965 -7.83 -2.52 16.39
CA ARG A 965 -6.98 -2.11 15.25
C ARG A 965 -5.69 -2.89 15.30
N PHE A 966 -5.17 -3.26 14.14
CA PHE A 966 -3.91 -3.99 14.00
C PHE A 966 -3.21 -3.54 12.73
N LEU A 967 -2.28 -2.58 12.88
CA LEU A 967 -1.46 -2.12 11.78
C LEU A 967 0.01 -2.10 12.19
N THR A 968 0.80 -2.87 11.47
CA THR A 968 2.26 -2.77 11.43
C THR A 968 2.65 -1.98 10.19
N GLN A 969 3.80 -1.32 10.19
CA GLN A 969 4.36 -0.71 8.99
C GLN A 969 5.86 -0.91 9.00
N ASP A 970 6.41 -1.23 7.83
CA ASP A 970 7.85 -1.31 7.65
C ASP A 970 8.32 -0.62 6.37
N ASN A 971 9.63 -0.36 6.35
CA ASN A 971 10.33 0.29 5.25
C ASN A 971 11.12 -0.70 4.38
N ALA A 972 11.04 -2.00 4.65
CA ALA A 972 11.84 -3.03 4.02
C ALA A 972 11.44 -3.25 2.56
N LEU A 973 12.33 -3.91 1.83
CA LEU A 973 11.99 -4.42 0.51
C LEU A 973 11.00 -5.57 0.64
N HIS A 974 9.85 -5.47 -0.03
CA HIS A 974 8.85 -6.53 -0.08
C HIS A 974 9.07 -7.41 -1.30
N GLN A 975 9.19 -8.71 -1.06
CA GLN A 975 9.46 -9.69 -2.09
C GLN A 975 9.05 -11.07 -1.62
N VAL A 976 8.62 -11.91 -2.58
CA VAL A 976 8.52 -13.35 -2.37
C VAL A 976 9.90 -13.96 -2.60
N VAL A 977 10.44 -14.68 -1.63
CA VAL A 977 11.75 -15.35 -1.76
C VAL A 977 11.58 -16.86 -1.59
N THR A 978 12.03 -17.62 -2.58
CA THR A 978 12.02 -19.08 -2.56
C THR A 978 13.34 -19.60 -2.01
N PHE A 979 13.28 -20.54 -1.07
CA PHE A 979 14.42 -21.16 -0.42
C PHE A 979 14.42 -22.67 -0.64
N LYS A 980 15.55 -23.19 -1.12
CA LYS A 980 15.88 -24.63 -1.05
C LYS A 980 16.56 -24.95 0.27
N LEU A 981 16.13 -26.04 0.91
CA LEU A 981 16.69 -26.52 2.18
C LEU A 981 17.79 -27.57 1.91
N SER A 982 18.89 -27.50 2.67
CA SER A 982 19.98 -28.49 2.61
C SER A 982 20.68 -28.73 3.94
#